data_AF-A0A938MTH8-F1
#
_entry.id   AF-A0A938MTH8-F1
#
_cell.length_a   1.000
_cell.length_b   1.000
_cell.length_c   1.000
_cell.angle_alpha   90.00
_cell.angle_beta   90.00
_cell.angle_gamma   90.00
#
_symmetry.space_group_name_H-M   'P 1'
#
loop_
_entity.id
_entity.type
_entity.pdbx_description
1 polymer ?
#
loop_
_entity_poly.entity_id
_entity_poly.type
_entity_poly.pdbx_seq_one_letter_code
_entity_poly.pdbx_strand_id
1 'polypeptide(L)'
;MSQTKRGLAGCCAATVFVGAFLLFQVQPVISKMILPWFGGSPAVWTTCMLFFQVFLLAGYLYAHLLCRLANIRAQAVVHLTLLAVSLLALPMAPDPSWKPAGGTEPQMRILLLLAATVGLPYFLLAASAPLMQAWYSRASQGRSPYRFYALSNLGSLGALLSYPFLVEPRFDTPAQGALWSFTFAAYVVLSGGMAWIVSRGNSPALERPALERPALERPALEPPVLEPPVLEPATPPAGAAPRVRSASARLAYLLWFALPAFGSMGLLAVTNQICQDVAVVPFFWVVPLSIYLVTFIICFDRESWYLRRTISVAAVLVLVTIAVILLRDELQPYVDRFLDGHERLRQWLVKKEIGTEIPDFLDSLRLEVACYLAALFLVCMVCHGELVRVKPGPRHATAFYLMIAAGGAAGGFFVAFLCPLLFSSLVESHIFLIGGFLLAMLVQCHVWWRRERVLEEWWRSVLWLSWVSVETLLIHLVGRWGRPRAVASRELLSRCGWRVWRSRSWWTWWMPLSIVPVLAAASLVMVLPKFAGRDGPIVARRDFYGILSVYEEDAGDDLHRRSLYNGRILHGVQFVTAERRREPTTYYVADSGIGLTLTNLRGIDPLRVATVGLGTGTIACFGQRGDFYCFYEINPRVEDICREYFTFLQDCPAAVSVELGDARLTMERQPPQNYDVIALDAFSGDAIPAHLLTVEAFDVYLRHLKPDGVIAVHVSNRHLDLCPIVALLARHYGMLVTAINAEDGGGVADSSSEWLLVTRNSRFLDLDEIQAVSESVEMPGAEIRVWTDQFSNLYQILTQ
;
A
#
# COMPACT_ATOMS: atom_id res chain seq x y z
N MET A 1 -34.02 26.88 10.44
CA MET A 1 -34.14 26.09 9.18
C MET A 1 -35.55 25.53 9.12
N SER A 2 -36.28 25.72 8.02
CA SER A 2 -37.60 25.08 7.84
C SER A 2 -37.48 23.54 7.89
N GLN A 3 -38.53 22.83 8.33
CA GLN A 3 -38.54 21.37 8.42
C GLN A 3 -38.11 20.69 7.10
N THR A 4 -38.58 21.21 5.96
CA THR A 4 -38.21 20.73 4.61
C THR A 4 -36.70 20.81 4.34
N LYS A 5 -36.03 21.88 4.79
CA LYS A 5 -34.57 22.06 4.62
C LYS A 5 -33.77 21.12 5.55
N ARG A 6 -34.32 20.75 6.71
CA ARG A 6 -33.71 19.74 7.61
C ARG A 6 -33.83 18.33 7.01
N GLY A 7 -35.01 18.00 6.45
CA GLY A 7 -35.22 16.71 5.78
C GLY A 7 -34.29 16.48 4.59
N LEU A 8 -34.09 17.49 3.74
CA LEU A 8 -33.14 17.41 2.61
C LEU A 8 -31.70 17.15 3.07
N ALA A 9 -31.24 17.84 4.10
CA ALA A 9 -29.89 17.65 4.63
C ALA A 9 -29.70 16.25 5.23
N GLY A 10 -30.69 15.74 5.96
CA GLY A 10 -30.66 14.38 6.53
C GLY A 10 -30.65 13.29 5.45
N CYS A 11 -31.49 13.41 4.43
CA CYS A 11 -31.52 12.47 3.31
C CYS A 11 -30.20 12.47 2.51
N CYS A 12 -29.64 13.66 2.24
CA CYS A 12 -28.32 13.78 1.63
C CYS A 12 -27.22 13.16 2.49
N ALA A 13 -27.24 13.40 3.81
CA ALA A 13 -26.28 12.82 4.75
C ALA A 13 -26.31 11.29 4.72
N ALA A 14 -27.50 10.69 4.85
CA ALA A 14 -27.68 9.25 4.85
C ALA A 14 -27.25 8.62 3.52
N THR A 15 -27.65 9.21 2.39
CA THR A 15 -27.30 8.71 1.06
C THR A 15 -25.79 8.76 0.83
N VAL A 16 -25.12 9.86 1.20
CA VAL A 16 -23.66 9.98 1.05
C VAL A 16 -22.91 9.02 1.97
N PHE A 17 -23.34 8.88 3.23
CA PHE A 17 -22.70 7.98 4.17
C PHE A 17 -22.81 6.52 3.75
N VAL A 18 -24.04 6.05 3.45
CA VAL A 18 -24.30 4.66 3.04
C VAL A 18 -23.63 4.37 1.70
N GLY A 19 -23.70 5.30 0.74
CA GLY A 19 -23.04 5.15 -0.56
C GLY A 19 -21.52 5.01 -0.42
N ALA A 20 -20.88 5.83 0.42
CA ALA A 20 -19.44 5.76 0.66
C ALA A 20 -19.03 4.50 1.44
N PHE A 21 -19.84 4.08 2.42
CA PHE A 21 -19.63 2.82 3.14
C PHE A 21 -19.65 1.63 2.17
N LEU A 22 -20.67 1.52 1.32
CA LEU A 22 -20.78 0.46 0.31
C LEU A 22 -19.63 0.49 -0.71
N LEU A 23 -19.28 1.69 -1.21
CA LEU A 23 -18.20 1.91 -2.17
C LEU A 23 -16.84 1.39 -1.65
N PHE A 24 -16.60 1.54 -0.34
CA PHE A 24 -15.34 1.14 0.26
C PHE A 24 -15.36 -0.33 0.71
N GLN A 25 -16.50 -0.81 1.22
CA GLN A 25 -16.63 -2.18 1.73
C GLN A 25 -16.62 -3.24 0.61
N VAL A 26 -17.09 -2.91 -0.58
CA VAL A 26 -17.13 -3.88 -1.70
C VAL A 26 -15.75 -4.38 -2.10
N GLN A 27 -14.71 -3.54 -1.95
CA GLN A 27 -13.34 -3.86 -2.36
C GLN A 27 -12.78 -5.08 -1.62
N PRO A 28 -12.73 -5.10 -0.27
CA PRO A 28 -12.26 -6.28 0.45
C PRO A 28 -13.19 -7.49 0.31
N VAL A 29 -14.52 -7.30 0.24
CA VAL A 29 -15.48 -8.41 0.07
C VAL A 29 -15.23 -9.15 -1.25
N ILE A 30 -15.17 -8.44 -2.38
CA ILE A 30 -14.96 -9.09 -3.69
C ILE A 30 -13.55 -9.67 -3.80
N SER A 31 -12.55 -9.01 -3.18
CA SER A 31 -11.17 -9.51 -3.16
C SER A 31 -11.07 -10.83 -2.41
N LYS A 32 -11.80 -10.98 -1.30
CA LYS A 32 -11.89 -12.25 -0.55
C LYS A 32 -12.59 -13.35 -1.33
N MET A 33 -13.65 -13.01 -2.07
CA MET A 33 -14.40 -13.98 -2.90
C MET A 33 -13.55 -14.57 -4.03
N ILE A 34 -12.68 -13.77 -4.65
CA ILE A 34 -11.87 -14.21 -5.79
C ILE A 34 -10.50 -14.76 -5.38
N LEU A 35 -10.10 -14.57 -4.12
CA LEU A 35 -8.83 -15.04 -3.56
C LEU A 35 -8.57 -16.53 -3.84
N PRO A 36 -9.55 -17.46 -3.66
CA PRO A 36 -9.30 -18.89 -3.91
C PRO A 36 -9.06 -19.24 -5.38
N TRP A 37 -9.33 -18.32 -6.31
CA TRP A 37 -9.19 -18.57 -7.75
C TRP A 37 -7.91 -18.00 -8.33
N PHE A 38 -7.47 -16.84 -7.82
CA PHE A 38 -6.32 -16.11 -8.36
C PHE A 38 -5.11 -16.09 -7.41
N GLY A 39 -5.26 -16.63 -6.19
CA GLY A 39 -4.23 -16.63 -5.15
C GLY A 39 -4.08 -15.30 -4.44
N GLY A 40 -3.17 -15.27 -3.46
CA GLY A 40 -2.91 -14.11 -2.59
C GLY A 40 -1.82 -13.16 -3.08
N SER A 41 -1.46 -13.16 -4.35
CA SER A 41 -0.31 -12.36 -4.82
C SER A 41 -0.57 -10.84 -4.72
N PRO A 42 0.47 -10.01 -4.46
CA PRO A 42 0.35 -8.56 -4.48
C PRO A 42 -0.18 -7.98 -5.80
N ALA A 43 -0.01 -8.70 -6.91
CA ALA A 43 -0.50 -8.26 -8.21
C ALA A 43 -2.02 -8.45 -8.39
N VAL A 44 -2.64 -9.48 -7.77
CA VAL A 44 -4.11 -9.59 -7.70
C VAL A 44 -4.66 -8.31 -7.07
N TRP A 45 -4.11 -7.92 -5.92
CA TRP A 45 -4.50 -6.69 -5.23
C TRP A 45 -4.28 -5.44 -6.08
N THR A 46 -3.10 -5.29 -6.67
CA THR A 46 -2.77 -4.13 -7.52
C THR A 46 -3.73 -4.01 -8.71
N THR A 47 -4.12 -5.16 -9.30
CA THR A 47 -5.11 -5.21 -10.38
C THR A 47 -6.49 -4.77 -9.91
N CYS A 48 -6.95 -5.25 -8.75
CA CYS A 48 -8.19 -4.80 -8.13
C CYS A 48 -8.17 -3.29 -7.83
N MET A 49 -7.06 -2.78 -7.27
CA MET A 49 -6.88 -1.36 -6.98
C MET A 49 -6.93 -0.49 -8.24
N LEU A 50 -6.28 -0.92 -9.32
CA LEU A 50 -6.34 -0.23 -10.62
C LEU A 50 -7.79 -0.12 -11.11
N PHE A 51 -8.53 -1.23 -11.07
CA PHE A 51 -9.95 -1.25 -11.44
C PHE A 51 -10.75 -0.23 -10.63
N PHE A 52 -10.63 -0.26 -9.30
CA PHE A 52 -11.38 0.63 -8.41
C PHE A 52 -10.99 2.09 -8.61
N GLN A 53 -9.71 2.41 -8.80
CA GLN A 53 -9.25 3.78 -9.07
C GLN A 53 -9.80 4.32 -10.40
N VAL A 54 -9.76 3.52 -11.46
CA VAL A 54 -10.29 3.91 -12.78
C VAL A 54 -11.81 4.13 -12.71
N PHE A 55 -12.56 3.21 -12.09
CA PHE A 55 -14.00 3.33 -11.97
C PHE A 55 -14.43 4.45 -11.01
N LEU A 56 -13.64 4.73 -9.97
CA LEU A 56 -13.85 5.87 -9.07
C LEU A 56 -13.74 7.19 -9.85
N LEU A 57 -12.65 7.34 -10.62
CA LEU A 57 -12.44 8.50 -11.48
C LEU A 57 -13.53 8.65 -12.54
N ALA A 58 -13.94 7.53 -13.17
CA ALA A 58 -15.03 7.50 -14.13
C ALA A 58 -16.37 7.93 -13.49
N GLY A 59 -16.68 7.47 -12.28
CA GLY A 59 -17.89 7.87 -11.54
C GLY A 59 -17.90 9.36 -11.21
N TYR A 60 -16.76 9.93 -10.83
CA TYR A 60 -16.62 11.37 -10.56
C TYR A 60 -16.75 12.19 -11.85
N LEU A 61 -16.17 11.72 -12.95
CA LEU A 61 -16.32 12.33 -14.27
C LEU A 61 -17.79 12.30 -14.72
N TYR A 62 -18.46 11.16 -14.57
CA TYR A 62 -19.89 11.00 -14.84
C TYR A 62 -20.72 11.99 -14.01
N ALA A 63 -20.49 12.10 -12.70
CA ALA A 63 -21.20 13.06 -11.85
C ALA A 63 -20.97 14.52 -12.31
N HIS A 64 -19.74 14.86 -12.71
CA HIS A 64 -19.41 16.18 -13.25
C HIS A 64 -20.14 16.47 -14.56
N LEU A 65 -20.13 15.52 -15.51
CA LEU A 65 -20.79 15.66 -16.81
C LEU A 65 -22.31 15.70 -16.67
N LEU A 66 -22.91 14.83 -15.85
CA LEU A 66 -24.33 14.81 -15.57
C LEU A 66 -24.79 16.14 -14.97
N CYS A 67 -23.99 16.72 -14.07
CA CYS A 67 -24.28 18.03 -13.49
C CYS A 67 -24.26 19.17 -14.51
N ARG A 68 -23.68 19.02 -15.71
CA ARG A 68 -23.75 20.05 -16.77
C ARG A 68 -25.13 20.16 -17.38
N LEU A 69 -25.97 19.14 -17.25
CA LEU A 69 -27.38 19.23 -17.66
C LEU A 69 -28.10 20.29 -16.79
N ALA A 70 -28.87 21.16 -17.43
CA ALA A 70 -29.60 22.22 -16.74
C ALA A 70 -30.74 21.68 -15.86
N ASN A 71 -31.35 20.57 -16.26
CA ASN A 71 -32.54 20.01 -15.61
C ASN A 71 -32.18 18.94 -14.58
N ILE A 72 -32.43 19.23 -13.30
CA ILE A 72 -32.19 18.28 -12.19
C ILE A 72 -33.05 17.02 -12.28
N ARG A 73 -34.25 17.10 -12.89
CA ARG A 73 -35.10 15.94 -13.13
C ARG A 73 -34.50 15.00 -14.15
N ALA A 74 -33.88 15.53 -15.21
CA ALA A 74 -33.17 14.71 -16.19
C ALA A 74 -31.98 13.99 -15.55
N GLN A 75 -31.23 14.70 -14.69
CA GLN A 75 -30.13 14.08 -13.92
C GLN A 75 -30.63 12.94 -13.03
N ALA A 76 -31.73 13.18 -12.30
CA ALA A 76 -32.36 12.20 -11.45
C ALA A 76 -32.81 10.96 -12.24
N VAL A 77 -33.52 11.14 -13.36
CA VAL A 77 -34.00 10.02 -14.20
C VAL A 77 -32.82 9.19 -14.71
N VAL A 78 -31.80 9.82 -15.29
CA VAL A 78 -30.62 9.10 -15.81
C VAL A 78 -29.94 8.29 -14.71
N HIS A 79 -29.68 8.91 -13.55
CA HIS A 79 -28.98 8.24 -12.47
C HIS A 79 -29.81 7.12 -11.83
N LEU A 80 -31.12 7.33 -11.62
CA LEU A 80 -32.00 6.30 -11.06
C LEU A 80 -32.24 5.14 -12.01
N THR A 81 -32.33 5.38 -13.32
CA THR A 81 -32.42 4.30 -14.31
C THR A 81 -31.16 3.44 -14.28
N LEU A 82 -29.97 4.06 -14.23
CA LEU A 82 -28.72 3.30 -14.12
C LEU A 82 -28.63 2.54 -12.79
N LEU A 83 -29.08 3.13 -11.68
CA LEU A 83 -29.16 2.43 -10.38
C LEU A 83 -30.17 1.27 -10.38
N ALA A 84 -31.27 1.38 -11.12
CA ALA A 84 -32.22 0.28 -11.28
C ALA A 84 -31.63 -0.84 -12.13
N VAL A 85 -30.91 -0.53 -13.21
CA VAL A 85 -30.20 -1.52 -14.03
C VAL A 85 -29.10 -2.21 -13.24
N SER A 86 -28.39 -1.51 -12.36
CA SER A 86 -27.34 -2.12 -11.55
C SER A 86 -27.84 -3.13 -10.52
N LEU A 87 -29.14 -3.15 -10.21
CA LEU A 87 -29.75 -4.21 -9.39
C LEU A 87 -29.72 -5.58 -10.09
N LEU A 88 -29.58 -5.63 -11.42
CA LEU A 88 -29.41 -6.89 -12.17
C LEU A 88 -28.07 -7.60 -11.85
N ALA A 89 -27.11 -6.90 -11.25
CA ALA A 89 -25.85 -7.48 -10.80
C ALA A 89 -25.96 -8.14 -9.41
N LEU A 90 -27.15 -8.17 -8.79
CA LEU A 90 -27.38 -8.80 -7.50
C LEU A 90 -27.90 -10.25 -7.67
N PRO A 91 -27.52 -11.18 -6.76
CA PRO A 91 -26.60 -11.00 -5.65
C PRO A 91 -25.15 -10.89 -6.13
N MET A 92 -24.34 -10.13 -5.38
CA MET A 92 -22.90 -10.01 -5.66
C MET A 92 -22.21 -11.35 -5.38
N ALA A 93 -22.08 -12.17 -6.41
CA ALA A 93 -21.41 -13.47 -6.36
C ALA A 93 -20.72 -13.74 -7.72
N PRO A 94 -19.38 -13.87 -7.76
CA PRO A 94 -18.67 -14.27 -8.98
C PRO A 94 -19.07 -15.68 -9.44
N ASP A 95 -19.22 -15.86 -10.75
CA ASP A 95 -19.53 -17.18 -11.34
C ASP A 95 -18.26 -18.07 -11.41
N PRO A 96 -18.31 -19.36 -11.01
CA PRO A 96 -17.15 -20.26 -11.05
C PRO A 96 -16.50 -20.43 -12.44
N SER A 97 -17.21 -20.14 -13.53
CA SER A 97 -16.66 -20.11 -14.89
C SER A 97 -15.53 -19.10 -15.08
N TRP A 98 -15.36 -18.15 -14.16
CA TRP A 98 -14.24 -17.21 -14.16
C TRP A 98 -12.92 -17.77 -13.60
N LYS A 99 -12.90 -18.98 -13.01
CA LYS A 99 -11.66 -19.63 -12.53
C LYS A 99 -10.58 -19.67 -13.64
N PRO A 100 -9.33 -19.25 -13.38
CA PRO A 100 -8.28 -19.23 -14.40
C PRO A 100 -8.00 -20.63 -14.95
N ALA A 101 -7.79 -20.72 -16.26
CA ALA A 101 -7.15 -21.89 -16.88
C ALA A 101 -5.64 -21.64 -16.84
N GLY A 102 -4.82 -22.66 -16.55
CA GLY A 102 -3.38 -22.50 -16.33
C GLY A 102 -2.65 -21.84 -17.50
N GLY A 103 -1.47 -21.27 -17.24
CA GLY A 103 -0.55 -20.78 -18.27
C GLY A 103 -0.81 -19.38 -18.84
N THR A 104 -1.83 -18.63 -18.39
CA THR A 104 -2.05 -17.23 -18.80
C THR A 104 -2.03 -16.26 -17.63
N GLU A 105 -1.45 -15.08 -17.87
CA GLU A 105 -1.44 -13.94 -16.97
C GLU A 105 -2.89 -13.49 -16.59
N PRO A 106 -3.28 -13.52 -15.30
CA PRO A 106 -4.68 -13.44 -14.88
C PRO A 106 -5.26 -12.01 -14.79
N GLN A 107 -4.45 -10.96 -14.98
CA GLN A 107 -4.83 -9.56 -14.71
C GLN A 107 -6.06 -9.15 -15.53
N MET A 108 -6.06 -9.42 -16.84
CA MET A 108 -7.19 -9.07 -17.71
C MET A 108 -8.47 -9.79 -17.28
N ARG A 109 -8.35 -11.05 -16.82
CA ARG A 109 -9.49 -11.83 -16.36
C ARG A 109 -10.06 -11.29 -15.05
N ILE A 110 -9.20 -10.84 -14.12
CA ILE A 110 -9.62 -10.14 -12.90
C ILE A 110 -10.36 -8.85 -13.25
N LEU A 111 -9.81 -8.01 -14.15
CA LEU A 111 -10.45 -6.77 -14.58
C LEU A 111 -11.83 -7.01 -15.21
N LEU A 112 -11.95 -8.01 -16.08
CA LEU A 112 -13.22 -8.39 -16.72
C LEU A 112 -14.22 -8.95 -15.70
N LEU A 113 -13.78 -9.80 -14.77
CA LEU A 113 -14.61 -10.31 -13.68
C LEU A 113 -15.16 -9.16 -12.85
N LEU A 114 -14.30 -8.22 -12.41
CA LEU A 114 -14.71 -7.09 -11.58
C LEU A 114 -15.68 -6.18 -12.34
N ALA A 115 -15.42 -5.92 -13.63
CA ALA A 115 -16.29 -5.13 -14.47
C ALA A 115 -17.69 -5.76 -14.61
N ALA A 116 -17.75 -7.08 -14.81
CA ALA A 116 -19.00 -7.82 -14.97
C ALA A 116 -19.80 -7.97 -13.66
N THR A 117 -19.11 -8.13 -12.52
CA THR A 117 -19.75 -8.43 -11.23
C THR A 117 -20.10 -7.16 -10.44
N VAL A 118 -19.15 -6.24 -10.27
CA VAL A 118 -19.30 -5.09 -9.36
C VAL A 118 -19.12 -3.74 -10.06
N GLY A 119 -18.75 -3.72 -11.34
CA GLY A 119 -18.39 -2.50 -12.06
C GLY A 119 -19.48 -1.45 -12.13
N LEU A 120 -20.69 -1.82 -12.57
CA LEU A 120 -21.78 -0.85 -12.66
C LEU A 120 -22.25 -0.35 -11.27
N PRO A 121 -22.50 -1.21 -10.26
CA PRO A 121 -22.78 -0.76 -8.89
C PRO A 121 -21.69 0.17 -8.33
N TYR A 122 -20.41 -0.22 -8.45
CA TYR A 122 -19.28 0.56 -7.95
C TYR A 122 -19.18 1.93 -8.64
N PHE A 123 -19.28 1.98 -9.97
CA PHE A 123 -19.27 3.20 -10.76
C PHE A 123 -20.34 4.21 -10.30
N LEU A 124 -21.56 3.72 -10.03
CA LEU A 124 -22.66 4.57 -9.57
C LEU A 124 -22.49 5.01 -8.12
N LEU A 125 -21.99 4.14 -7.24
CA LEU A 125 -21.63 4.50 -5.87
C LEU A 125 -20.53 5.58 -5.85
N ALA A 126 -19.53 5.48 -6.72
CA ALA A 126 -18.46 6.48 -6.85
C ALA A 126 -19.01 7.86 -7.24
N ALA A 127 -20.00 7.90 -8.13
CA ALA A 127 -20.65 9.14 -8.54
C ALA A 127 -21.51 9.80 -7.44
N SER A 128 -21.83 9.06 -6.37
CA SER A 128 -22.89 9.42 -5.44
C SER A 128 -22.53 10.63 -4.58
N ALA A 129 -21.36 10.63 -3.94
CA ALA A 129 -20.93 11.74 -3.10
C ALA A 129 -20.90 13.11 -3.85
N PRO A 130 -20.25 13.26 -5.02
CA PRO A 130 -20.25 14.53 -5.74
C PRO A 130 -21.63 14.91 -6.28
N LEU A 131 -22.45 13.94 -6.71
CA LEU A 131 -23.79 14.19 -7.26
C LEU A 131 -24.78 14.66 -6.17
N MET A 132 -24.86 13.97 -5.04
CA MET A 132 -25.75 14.33 -3.93
C MET A 132 -25.40 15.71 -3.38
N GLN A 133 -24.12 16.04 -3.29
CA GLN A 133 -23.64 17.35 -2.89
C GLN A 133 -24.02 18.46 -3.87
N ALA A 134 -23.92 18.19 -5.18
CA ALA A 134 -24.35 19.12 -6.21
C ALA A 134 -25.87 19.37 -6.17
N TRP A 135 -26.67 18.32 -6.01
CA TRP A 135 -28.12 18.42 -5.87
C TRP A 135 -28.53 19.17 -4.60
N TYR A 136 -27.90 18.87 -3.47
CA TYR A 136 -28.11 19.59 -2.21
C TYR A 136 -27.79 21.08 -2.36
N SER A 137 -26.65 21.42 -2.95
CA SER A 137 -26.25 22.83 -3.10
C SER A 137 -27.21 23.61 -4.00
N ARG A 138 -27.67 23.00 -5.10
CA ARG A 138 -28.70 23.59 -5.98
C ARG A 138 -30.02 23.81 -5.24
N ALA A 139 -30.51 22.81 -4.52
CA ALA A 139 -31.78 22.88 -3.80
C ALA A 139 -31.74 23.80 -2.55
N SER A 140 -30.55 24.10 -2.02
CA SER A 140 -30.37 24.91 -0.80
C SER A 140 -29.83 26.32 -1.05
N GLN A 141 -29.99 26.86 -2.26
CA GLN A 141 -29.52 28.21 -2.65
C GLN A 141 -28.00 28.41 -2.47
N GLY A 142 -27.20 27.39 -2.80
CA GLY A 142 -25.75 27.50 -2.78
C GLY A 142 -25.11 27.40 -1.38
N ARG A 143 -25.76 26.75 -0.41
CA ARG A 143 -25.07 26.41 0.85
C ARG A 143 -23.88 25.50 0.58
N SER A 144 -22.86 25.64 1.42
CA SER A 144 -21.62 24.86 1.38
C SER A 144 -21.91 23.36 1.56
N PRO A 145 -21.56 22.50 0.58
CA PRO A 145 -21.78 21.07 0.67
C PRO A 145 -20.62 20.31 1.34
N TYR A 146 -19.48 20.97 1.56
CA TYR A 146 -18.19 20.31 1.85
C TYR A 146 -18.17 19.42 3.11
N ARG A 147 -19.04 19.65 4.09
CA ARG A 147 -19.16 18.76 5.27
C ARG A 147 -19.68 17.37 4.92
N PHE A 148 -20.44 17.21 3.83
CA PHE A 148 -20.83 15.90 3.34
C PHE A 148 -19.63 15.12 2.77
N TYR A 149 -18.56 15.78 2.34
CA TYR A 149 -17.33 15.11 1.96
C TYR A 149 -16.62 14.50 3.18
N ALA A 150 -16.59 15.21 4.31
CA ALA A 150 -16.10 14.64 5.56
C ALA A 150 -16.97 13.44 6.01
N LEU A 151 -18.29 13.55 5.89
CA LEU A 151 -19.21 12.45 6.19
C LEU A 151 -19.01 11.24 5.26
N SER A 152 -18.75 11.48 3.97
CA SER A 152 -18.41 10.42 3.00
C SER A 152 -17.15 9.67 3.44
N ASN A 153 -16.09 10.39 3.81
CA ASN A 153 -14.85 9.76 4.29
C ASN A 153 -15.04 9.04 5.62
N LEU A 154 -15.95 9.52 6.49
CA LEU A 154 -16.33 8.79 7.71
C LEU A 154 -17.05 7.48 7.38
N GLY A 155 -17.92 7.46 6.35
CA GLY A 155 -18.52 6.23 5.83
C GLY A 155 -17.48 5.26 5.28
N SER A 156 -16.52 5.75 4.48
CA SER A 156 -15.39 4.95 3.97
C SER A 156 -14.54 4.38 5.10
N LEU A 157 -14.22 5.17 6.13
CA LEU A 157 -13.47 4.72 7.30
C LEU A 157 -14.24 3.66 8.10
N GLY A 158 -15.56 3.87 8.28
CA GLY A 158 -16.42 2.88 8.91
C GLY A 158 -16.42 1.54 8.18
N ALA A 159 -16.49 1.57 6.84
CA ALA A 159 -16.40 0.37 6.02
C ALA A 159 -15.03 -0.32 6.14
N LEU A 160 -13.95 0.45 6.03
CA LEU A 160 -12.57 -0.02 6.16
C LEU A 160 -12.34 -0.75 7.48
N LEU A 161 -12.76 -0.17 8.60
CA LEU A 161 -12.59 -0.76 9.93
C LEU A 161 -13.59 -1.90 10.17
N SER A 162 -14.81 -1.81 9.63
CA SER A 162 -15.80 -2.87 9.81
C SER A 162 -15.34 -4.20 9.19
N TYR A 163 -14.58 -4.17 8.09
CA TYR A 163 -14.27 -5.40 7.37
C TYR A 163 -13.43 -6.40 8.19
N PRO A 164 -12.17 -6.10 8.59
CA PRO A 164 -11.33 -7.06 9.30
C PRO A 164 -11.81 -7.34 10.74
N PHE A 165 -12.49 -6.39 11.40
CA PHE A 165 -12.84 -6.52 12.82
C PHE A 165 -14.28 -7.00 13.07
N LEU A 166 -15.21 -6.77 12.13
CA LEU A 166 -16.62 -7.13 12.30
C LEU A 166 -17.12 -8.11 11.24
N VAL A 167 -16.79 -7.89 9.97
CA VAL A 167 -17.36 -8.63 8.84
C VAL A 167 -16.65 -9.97 8.64
N GLU A 168 -15.35 -9.94 8.38
CA GLU A 168 -14.54 -11.13 8.08
C GLU A 168 -14.56 -12.18 9.22
N PRO A 169 -14.50 -11.81 10.51
CA PRO A 169 -14.54 -12.81 11.59
C PRO A 169 -15.90 -13.48 11.81
N ARG A 170 -17.01 -12.86 11.33
CA ARG A 170 -18.37 -13.29 11.69
C ARG A 170 -19.17 -13.86 10.52
N PHE A 171 -18.87 -13.46 9.28
CA PHE A 171 -19.67 -13.81 8.12
C PHE A 171 -18.83 -14.51 7.05
N ASP A 172 -19.36 -15.59 6.50
CA ASP A 172 -18.82 -16.23 5.31
C ASP A 172 -19.02 -15.34 4.06
N THR A 173 -18.28 -15.63 2.98
CA THR A 173 -18.33 -14.80 1.76
C THR A 173 -19.74 -14.71 1.13
N PRO A 174 -20.59 -15.75 1.10
CA PRO A 174 -21.97 -15.61 0.62
C PRO A 174 -22.81 -14.64 1.47
N ALA A 175 -22.72 -14.72 2.80
CA ALA A 175 -23.43 -13.79 3.69
C ALA A 175 -22.92 -12.36 3.54
N GLN A 176 -21.61 -12.17 3.36
CA GLN A 176 -21.02 -10.86 3.05
C GLN A 176 -21.61 -10.27 1.75
N GLY A 177 -21.69 -11.09 0.69
CA GLY A 177 -22.29 -10.70 -0.58
C GLY A 177 -23.76 -10.34 -0.47
N ALA A 178 -24.54 -11.13 0.26
CA ALA A 178 -25.97 -10.89 0.50
C ALA A 178 -26.21 -9.62 1.31
N LEU A 179 -25.45 -9.40 2.40
CA LEU A 179 -25.56 -8.22 3.25
C LEU A 179 -25.23 -6.94 2.48
N TRP A 180 -24.17 -6.97 1.66
CA TRP A 180 -23.81 -5.87 0.79
C TRP A 180 -24.91 -5.60 -0.25
N SER A 181 -25.43 -6.65 -0.90
CA SER A 181 -26.50 -6.57 -1.90
C SER A 181 -27.78 -5.95 -1.34
N PHE A 182 -28.21 -6.39 -0.14
CA PHE A 182 -29.36 -5.82 0.55
C PHE A 182 -29.17 -4.34 0.87
N THR A 183 -27.99 -3.99 1.40
CA THR A 183 -27.66 -2.61 1.75
C THR A 183 -27.57 -1.72 0.49
N PHE A 184 -27.11 -2.27 -0.64
CA PHE A 184 -27.12 -1.60 -1.93
C PHE A 184 -28.54 -1.34 -2.46
N ALA A 185 -29.45 -2.31 -2.35
CA ALA A 185 -30.86 -2.09 -2.69
C ALA A 185 -31.51 -1.00 -1.83
N ALA A 186 -31.21 -0.98 -0.52
CA ALA A 186 -31.63 0.10 0.37
C ALA A 186 -31.04 1.46 -0.02
N TYR A 187 -29.78 1.48 -0.46
CA TYR A 187 -29.13 2.67 -1.01
C TYR A 187 -29.85 3.21 -2.27
N VAL A 188 -30.29 2.34 -3.18
CA VAL A 188 -31.07 2.76 -4.37
C VAL A 188 -32.37 3.46 -3.96
N VAL A 189 -33.07 2.95 -2.94
CA VAL A 189 -34.28 3.59 -2.39
C VAL A 189 -33.95 4.96 -1.76
N LEU A 190 -32.87 5.06 -0.98
CA LEU A 190 -32.42 6.33 -0.39
C LEU A 190 -32.08 7.37 -1.46
N SER A 191 -31.37 6.97 -2.50
CA SER A 191 -31.02 7.81 -3.66
C SER A 191 -32.28 8.26 -4.41
N GLY A 192 -33.27 7.36 -4.58
CA GLY A 192 -34.60 7.67 -5.09
C GLY A 192 -35.34 8.73 -4.27
N GLY A 193 -35.29 8.61 -2.94
CA GLY A 193 -35.83 9.61 -2.01
C GLY A 193 -35.17 10.99 -2.18
N MET A 194 -33.85 11.04 -2.28
CA MET A 194 -33.10 12.28 -2.51
C MET A 194 -33.48 12.93 -3.85
N ALA A 195 -33.50 12.15 -4.92
CA ALA A 195 -33.93 12.58 -6.25
C ALA A 195 -35.37 13.12 -6.24
N TRP A 196 -36.28 12.45 -5.54
CA TRP A 196 -37.68 12.88 -5.42
C TRP A 196 -37.82 14.23 -4.68
N ILE A 197 -37.17 14.38 -3.52
CA ILE A 197 -37.21 15.64 -2.75
C ILE A 197 -36.70 16.81 -3.59
N VAL A 198 -35.57 16.61 -4.29
CA VAL A 198 -34.93 17.64 -5.09
C VAL A 198 -35.74 17.97 -6.36
N SER A 199 -36.38 16.97 -6.98
CA SER A 199 -37.21 17.15 -8.19
C SER A 199 -38.52 17.92 -7.94
N ARG A 200 -39.02 17.90 -6.70
CA ARG A 200 -40.21 18.64 -6.24
C ARG A 200 -39.91 20.07 -5.80
N GLY A 201 -38.65 20.39 -5.46
CA GLY A 201 -38.24 21.75 -5.14
C GLY A 201 -38.23 22.64 -6.38
N ASN A 202 -39.21 23.55 -6.51
CA ASN A 202 -39.19 24.59 -7.54
C ASN A 202 -37.97 25.50 -7.32
N SER A 203 -36.93 25.38 -8.14
CA SER A 203 -35.87 26.39 -8.23
C SER A 203 -35.85 26.90 -9.65
N PRO A 204 -36.16 28.20 -9.88
CA PRO A 204 -36.08 28.78 -11.22
C PRO A 204 -34.64 28.65 -11.72
N ALA A 205 -34.52 28.38 -13.02
CA ALA A 205 -33.25 28.38 -13.72
C ALA A 205 -32.49 29.68 -13.39
N LEU A 206 -31.29 29.56 -12.81
CA LEU A 206 -30.36 30.69 -12.77
C LEU A 206 -30.19 31.17 -14.22
N GLU A 207 -30.61 32.41 -14.45
CA GLU A 207 -30.62 33.08 -15.75
C GLU A 207 -29.30 32.86 -16.51
N ARG A 208 -29.44 32.68 -17.83
CA ARG A 208 -28.33 32.71 -18.78
C ARG A 208 -27.49 33.98 -18.58
N PRO A 209 -26.19 33.95 -18.88
CA PRO A 209 -25.34 35.11 -18.71
C PRO A 209 -25.85 36.24 -19.58
N ALA A 210 -26.25 37.35 -18.96
CA ALA A 210 -26.31 38.63 -19.66
C ALA A 210 -24.88 38.89 -20.16
N LEU A 211 -24.71 38.83 -21.48
CA LEU A 211 -23.56 39.41 -22.16
C LEU A 211 -23.40 40.83 -21.60
N GLU A 212 -22.33 41.07 -20.85
CA GLU A 212 -21.90 42.41 -20.44
C GLU A 212 -21.73 43.23 -21.74
N ARG A 213 -22.75 44.02 -22.10
CA ARG A 213 -22.56 45.11 -23.06
C ARG A 213 -21.67 46.14 -22.36
N PRO A 214 -20.58 46.61 -22.99
CA PRO A 214 -19.78 47.68 -22.41
C PRO A 214 -20.67 48.93 -22.32
N ALA A 215 -20.87 49.45 -21.12
CA ALA A 215 -21.45 50.76 -20.94
C ALA A 215 -20.47 51.79 -21.52
N LEU A 216 -20.84 52.39 -22.65
CA LEU A 216 -20.16 53.56 -23.21
C LEU A 216 -20.24 54.71 -22.19
N GLU A 217 -19.08 55.12 -21.69
CA GLU A 217 -18.90 56.30 -20.85
C GLU A 217 -19.36 57.55 -21.61
N ARG A 218 -20.30 58.31 -21.02
CA ARG A 218 -20.51 59.72 -21.35
C ARG A 218 -19.67 60.56 -20.38
N PRO A 219 -18.90 61.56 -20.86
CA PRO A 219 -18.13 62.42 -19.97
C PRO A 219 -18.97 63.60 -19.48
N ALA A 220 -18.85 63.96 -18.20
CA ALA A 220 -18.81 65.36 -17.74
C ALA A 220 -18.73 65.54 -16.20
N LEU A 221 -17.72 66.32 -15.81
CA LEU A 221 -17.66 67.33 -14.74
C LEU A 221 -17.25 66.94 -13.30
N GLU A 222 -16.14 67.57 -12.87
CA GLU A 222 -15.59 67.69 -11.50
C GLU A 222 -16.43 68.63 -10.60
N PRO A 223 -16.24 68.60 -9.25
CA PRO A 223 -17.33 68.61 -8.26
C PRO A 223 -17.45 69.92 -7.44
N PRO A 224 -18.50 70.09 -6.61
CA PRO A 224 -18.42 70.91 -5.40
C PRO A 224 -18.05 70.05 -4.18
N VAL A 225 -17.14 70.61 -3.38
CA VAL A 225 -16.66 70.11 -2.09
C VAL A 225 -17.79 70.17 -1.06
N LEU A 226 -18.10 69.03 -0.44
CA LEU A 226 -18.90 68.91 0.79
C LEU A 226 -18.32 67.78 1.64
N GLU A 227 -18.13 68.06 2.91
CA GLU A 227 -17.43 67.24 3.91
C GLU A 227 -17.96 65.79 3.98
N PRO A 228 -17.10 64.79 4.20
CA PRO A 228 -17.53 63.39 4.25
C PRO A 228 -18.34 63.10 5.53
N PRO A 229 -19.55 62.51 5.43
CA PRO A 229 -20.16 61.86 6.58
C PRO A 229 -19.34 60.60 6.93
N VAL A 230 -19.23 60.32 8.23
CA VAL A 230 -18.62 59.11 8.78
C VAL A 230 -19.36 57.88 8.22
N LEU A 231 -18.76 57.24 7.22
CA LEU A 231 -19.19 55.93 6.71
C LEU A 231 -18.62 54.86 7.63
N GLU A 232 -19.49 54.22 8.41
CA GLU A 232 -19.21 52.89 8.94
C GLU A 232 -18.81 51.96 7.77
N PRO A 233 -17.79 51.10 7.93
CA PRO A 233 -17.39 50.19 6.86
C PRO A 233 -18.56 49.28 6.52
N ALA A 234 -19.12 49.48 5.32
CA ALA A 234 -20.15 48.62 4.76
C ALA A 234 -19.66 47.16 4.80
N THR A 235 -20.39 46.33 5.55
CA THR A 235 -20.18 44.89 5.56
C THR A 235 -20.41 44.37 4.14
N PRO A 236 -19.43 43.71 3.50
CA PRO A 236 -19.64 43.19 2.15
C PRO A 236 -20.76 42.13 2.20
N PRO A 237 -21.64 42.07 1.18
CA PRO A 237 -22.73 41.09 1.16
C PRO A 237 -22.15 39.67 1.27
N ALA A 238 -22.70 38.91 2.22
CA ALA A 238 -22.38 37.51 2.44
C ALA A 238 -22.74 36.68 1.20
N GLY A 239 -21.79 36.55 0.27
CA GLY A 239 -22.00 35.85 -1.00
C GLY A 239 -21.13 36.32 -2.17
N ALA A 240 -20.43 37.46 -2.06
CA ALA A 240 -19.50 37.89 -3.09
C ALA A 240 -18.22 37.01 -3.06
N ALA A 241 -18.22 35.93 -3.85
CA ALA A 241 -17.02 35.16 -4.11
C ALA A 241 -15.96 36.09 -4.74
N PRO A 242 -14.71 36.10 -4.25
CA PRO A 242 -13.66 36.91 -4.85
C PRO A 242 -13.46 36.47 -6.31
N ARG A 243 -13.56 37.42 -7.25
CA ARG A 243 -13.26 37.20 -8.67
C ARG A 243 -11.79 36.73 -8.78
N VAL A 244 -11.60 35.44 -8.99
CA VAL A 244 -10.29 34.81 -9.20
C VAL A 244 -9.75 35.31 -10.55
N ARG A 245 -8.67 36.11 -10.53
CA ARG A 245 -7.92 36.51 -11.73
C ARG A 245 -7.47 35.25 -12.49
N SER A 246 -7.44 35.25 -13.83
CA SER A 246 -7.23 34.03 -14.65
C SER A 246 -5.95 33.23 -14.33
N ALA A 247 -4.89 33.89 -13.85
CA ALA A 247 -3.66 33.24 -13.37
C ALA A 247 -3.84 32.49 -12.04
N SER A 248 -4.70 32.96 -11.13
CA SER A 248 -4.99 32.26 -9.87
C SER A 248 -5.94 31.07 -10.05
N ALA A 249 -6.71 31.02 -11.15
CA ALA A 249 -7.56 29.88 -11.46
C ALA A 249 -6.74 28.64 -11.84
N ARG A 250 -5.76 28.78 -12.76
CA ARG A 250 -4.89 27.66 -13.18
C ARG A 250 -4.10 27.07 -12.01
N LEU A 251 -3.56 27.92 -11.15
CA LEU A 251 -2.87 27.48 -9.93
C LEU A 251 -3.81 26.71 -8.99
N ALA A 252 -5.08 27.13 -8.85
CA ALA A 252 -6.04 26.41 -8.04
C ALA A 252 -6.29 24.98 -8.58
N TYR A 253 -6.53 24.82 -9.88
CA TYR A 253 -6.69 23.49 -10.50
C TYR A 253 -5.45 22.61 -10.32
N LEU A 254 -4.24 23.19 -10.47
CA LEU A 254 -3.00 22.46 -10.22
C LEU A 254 -2.92 21.98 -8.77
N LEU A 255 -3.26 22.83 -7.79
CA LEU A 255 -3.26 22.46 -6.37
C LEU A 255 -4.34 21.42 -6.05
N TRP A 256 -5.51 21.49 -6.71
CA TRP A 256 -6.58 20.50 -6.57
C TRP A 256 -6.16 19.11 -7.04
N PHE A 257 -5.18 19.04 -7.94
CA PHE A 257 -4.60 17.79 -8.43
C PHE A 257 -3.37 17.36 -7.61
N ALA A 258 -2.40 18.25 -7.45
CA ALA A 258 -1.07 17.93 -6.93
C ALA A 258 -1.08 17.60 -5.43
N LEU A 259 -1.88 18.29 -4.61
CA LEU A 259 -1.91 18.03 -3.16
C LEU A 259 -2.52 16.64 -2.85
N PRO A 260 -3.67 16.23 -3.42
CA PRO A 260 -4.17 14.86 -3.30
C PRO A 260 -3.22 13.82 -3.90
N ALA A 261 -2.58 14.12 -5.03
CA ALA A 261 -1.61 13.21 -5.64
C ALA A 261 -0.43 12.93 -4.70
N PHE A 262 0.13 13.98 -4.10
CA PHE A 262 1.23 13.84 -3.16
C PHE A 262 0.82 13.11 -1.87
N GLY A 263 -0.37 13.43 -1.33
CA GLY A 263 -0.92 12.72 -0.18
C GLY A 263 -1.18 11.24 -0.45
N SER A 264 -1.74 10.90 -1.61
CA SER A 264 -2.00 9.50 -2.02
C SER A 264 -0.71 8.74 -2.33
N MET A 265 0.28 9.39 -2.92
CA MET A 265 1.62 8.83 -3.11
C MET A 265 2.25 8.49 -1.76
N GLY A 266 2.16 9.40 -0.78
CA GLY A 266 2.65 9.17 0.59
C GLY A 266 1.98 8.00 1.29
N LEU A 267 0.65 7.88 1.14
CA LEU A 267 -0.10 6.73 1.64
C LEU A 267 0.47 5.42 1.09
N LEU A 268 0.62 5.27 -0.22
CA LEU A 268 1.14 4.03 -0.81
C LEU A 268 2.62 3.80 -0.46
N ALA A 269 3.45 4.84 -0.49
CA ALA A 269 4.87 4.72 -0.18
C ALA A 269 5.14 4.28 1.26
N VAL A 270 4.43 4.87 2.24
CA VAL A 270 4.53 4.46 3.65
C VAL A 270 3.96 3.05 3.85
N THR A 271 2.88 2.72 3.16
CA THR A 271 2.30 1.36 3.23
C THR A 271 3.30 0.32 2.70
N ASN A 272 3.93 0.57 1.55
CA ASN A 272 4.95 -0.31 0.97
C ASN A 272 6.14 -0.48 1.92
N GLN A 273 6.63 0.60 2.52
CA GLN A 273 7.73 0.54 3.48
C GLN A 273 7.38 -0.34 4.69
N ILE A 274 6.21 -0.11 5.31
CA ILE A 274 5.76 -0.91 6.47
C ILE A 274 5.57 -2.39 6.08
N CYS A 275 5.01 -2.67 4.92
CA CYS A 275 4.80 -4.06 4.47
C CYS A 275 6.13 -4.77 4.19
N GLN A 276 7.15 -4.05 3.74
CA GLN A 276 8.48 -4.60 3.49
C GLN A 276 9.25 -4.92 4.77
N ASP A 277 9.04 -4.14 5.83
CA ASP A 277 9.80 -4.28 7.09
C ASP A 277 9.06 -5.14 8.13
N VAL A 278 7.75 -5.35 7.95
CA VAL A 278 6.92 -6.20 8.82
C VAL A 278 6.42 -7.42 8.07
N ALA A 279 5.33 -7.30 7.30
CA ALA A 279 4.78 -8.38 6.46
C ALA A 279 3.75 -7.81 5.46
N VAL A 280 3.54 -8.50 4.34
CA VAL A 280 2.52 -8.10 3.33
C VAL A 280 1.16 -8.71 3.67
N VAL A 281 0.53 -8.23 4.75
CA VAL A 281 -0.82 -8.65 5.16
C VAL A 281 -1.80 -7.50 4.91
N PRO A 282 -3.01 -7.74 4.33
CA PRO A 282 -4.01 -6.69 4.07
C PRO A 282 -4.33 -5.82 5.30
N PHE A 283 -4.17 -6.37 6.51
CA PHE A 283 -4.30 -5.64 7.77
C PHE A 283 -3.36 -4.43 7.88
N PHE A 284 -2.11 -4.55 7.43
CA PHE A 284 -1.13 -3.45 7.51
C PHE A 284 -1.49 -2.27 6.61
N TRP A 285 -2.42 -2.44 5.66
CA TRP A 285 -2.93 -1.36 4.83
C TRP A 285 -4.05 -0.57 5.51
N VAL A 286 -4.76 -1.19 6.45
CA VAL A 286 -5.89 -0.58 7.16
C VAL A 286 -5.44 0.64 7.95
N VAL A 287 -4.29 0.56 8.63
CA VAL A 287 -3.79 1.63 9.50
C VAL A 287 -3.37 2.89 8.71
N PRO A 288 -2.47 2.81 7.71
CA PRO A 288 -2.10 3.98 6.89
C PRO A 288 -3.31 4.60 6.18
N LEU A 289 -4.19 3.77 5.62
CA LEU A 289 -5.39 4.23 4.92
C LEU A 289 -6.40 4.90 5.86
N SER A 290 -6.54 4.39 7.09
CA SER A 290 -7.36 5.03 8.13
C SER A 290 -6.81 6.41 8.50
N ILE A 291 -5.50 6.52 8.71
CA ILE A 291 -4.83 7.80 8.96
C ILE A 291 -5.10 8.78 7.83
N TYR A 292 -4.92 8.33 6.57
CA TYR A 292 -5.21 9.14 5.39
C TYR A 292 -6.66 9.65 5.36
N LEU A 293 -7.66 8.78 5.57
CA LEU A 293 -9.07 9.16 5.60
C LEU A 293 -9.40 10.12 6.75
N VAL A 294 -8.82 9.90 7.94
CA VAL A 294 -9.00 10.78 9.10
C VAL A 294 -8.55 12.20 8.79
N THR A 295 -7.44 12.39 8.06
CA THR A 295 -7.02 13.74 7.66
C THR A 295 -8.03 14.45 6.76
N PHE A 296 -8.69 13.74 5.82
CA PHE A 296 -9.79 14.31 5.04
C PHE A 296 -11.00 14.67 5.92
N ILE A 297 -11.37 13.81 6.86
CA ILE A 297 -12.49 14.04 7.79
C ILE A 297 -12.24 15.33 8.59
N ILE A 298 -11.05 15.44 9.19
CA ILE A 298 -10.66 16.60 10.00
C ILE A 298 -10.65 17.88 9.15
N CYS A 299 -9.94 17.87 8.02
CA CYS A 299 -9.78 19.06 7.20
C CYS A 299 -11.09 19.56 6.56
N PHE A 300 -12.00 18.65 6.17
CA PHE A 300 -13.26 19.02 5.51
C PHE A 300 -14.42 19.31 6.48
N ASP A 301 -14.41 18.81 7.72
CA ASP A 301 -15.46 19.16 8.69
C ASP A 301 -15.34 20.62 9.14
N ARG A 302 -14.13 21.03 9.58
CA ARG A 302 -13.86 22.39 10.04
C ARG A 302 -12.45 22.85 9.69
N GLU A 303 -12.37 23.95 8.95
CA GLU A 303 -11.10 24.57 8.55
C GLU A 303 -10.20 24.98 9.74
N SER A 304 -10.79 25.24 10.91
CA SER A 304 -10.06 25.65 12.11
C SER A 304 -9.20 24.55 12.74
N TRP A 305 -9.45 23.28 12.40
CA TRP A 305 -8.67 22.15 12.95
C TRP A 305 -7.29 22.05 12.30
N TYR A 306 -7.12 22.59 11.09
CA TYR A 306 -5.83 22.67 10.43
C TYR A 306 -5.05 23.91 10.90
N LEU A 307 -4.26 23.72 11.97
CA LEU A 307 -3.33 24.73 12.48
C LEU A 307 -2.06 24.76 11.62
N ARG A 308 -2.13 25.50 10.50
CA ARG A 308 -1.08 25.57 9.45
C ARG A 308 0.35 25.66 10.00
N ARG A 309 0.62 26.53 10.98
CA ARG A 309 1.96 26.70 11.58
C ARG A 309 2.38 25.49 12.41
N THR A 310 1.51 25.02 13.30
CA THR A 310 1.84 23.94 14.25
C THR A 310 2.03 22.62 13.52
N ILE A 311 1.13 22.30 12.59
CA ILE A 311 1.17 21.05 11.84
C ILE A 311 2.38 21.00 10.90
N SER A 312 2.71 22.09 10.22
CA SER A 312 3.91 22.13 9.36
C SER A 312 5.22 22.04 10.15
N VAL A 313 5.31 22.64 11.33
CA VAL A 313 6.48 22.46 12.22
C VAL A 313 6.58 21.02 12.70
N ALA A 314 5.47 20.43 13.17
CA ALA A 314 5.45 19.04 13.59
C ALA A 314 5.87 18.10 12.45
N ALA A 315 5.38 18.33 11.23
CA ALA A 315 5.75 17.55 10.05
C ALA A 315 7.26 17.59 9.80
N VAL A 316 7.85 18.78 9.87
CA VAL A 316 9.30 18.98 9.69
C VAL A 316 10.09 18.25 10.77
N LEU A 317 9.68 18.36 12.04
CA LEU A 317 10.37 17.70 13.14
C LEU A 317 10.36 16.19 12.97
N VAL A 318 9.20 15.59 12.68
CA VAL A 318 9.08 14.13 12.47
C VAL A 318 9.90 13.67 11.26
N LEU A 319 9.88 14.42 10.15
CA LEU A 319 10.67 14.08 8.95
C LEU A 319 12.18 14.17 9.21
N VAL A 320 12.62 15.15 10.01
CA VAL A 320 14.02 15.25 10.45
C VAL A 320 14.37 14.08 11.37
N THR A 321 13.48 13.68 12.28
CA THR A 321 13.69 12.50 13.13
C THR A 321 13.89 11.23 12.29
N ILE A 322 13.03 11.00 11.29
CA ILE A 322 13.19 9.86 10.37
C ILE A 322 14.51 9.95 9.61
N ALA A 323 14.90 11.12 9.13
CA ALA A 323 16.18 11.29 8.45
C ALA A 323 17.37 10.97 9.38
N VAL A 324 17.31 11.33 10.66
CA VAL A 324 18.34 10.96 11.65
C VAL A 324 18.39 9.45 11.87
N ILE A 325 17.23 8.78 11.95
CA ILE A 325 17.16 7.31 12.09
C ILE A 325 17.80 6.64 10.86
N LEU A 326 17.38 7.02 9.66
CA LEU A 326 17.85 6.40 8.40
C LEU A 326 19.33 6.65 8.09
N LEU A 327 19.92 7.71 8.65
CA LEU A 327 21.30 8.14 8.40
C LEU A 327 22.21 7.95 9.61
N ARG A 328 21.77 7.22 10.65
CA ARG A 328 22.52 7.03 11.89
C ARG A 328 23.96 6.57 11.64
N ASP A 329 24.14 5.49 10.90
CA ASP A 329 25.46 4.89 10.63
C ASP A 329 26.38 5.86 9.86
N GLU A 330 25.80 6.67 8.97
CA GLU A 330 26.55 7.70 8.25
C GLU A 330 26.85 8.93 9.11
N LEU A 331 25.99 9.25 10.08
CA LEU A 331 26.11 10.41 10.97
C LEU A 331 27.08 10.16 12.13
N GLN A 332 27.17 8.92 12.63
CA GLN A 332 28.01 8.58 13.79
C GLN A 332 29.48 9.04 13.64
N PRO A 333 30.17 8.82 12.50
CA PRO A 333 31.54 9.32 12.31
C PRO A 333 31.67 10.85 12.34
N TYR A 334 30.59 11.60 12.09
CA TYR A 334 30.59 13.06 12.21
C TYR A 334 30.35 13.51 13.65
N VAL A 335 29.49 12.81 14.39
CA VAL A 335 29.28 13.03 15.83
C VAL A 335 30.58 12.80 16.58
N ASP A 336 31.28 11.70 16.29
CA ASP A 336 32.56 11.37 16.92
C ASP A 336 33.61 12.46 16.64
N ARG A 337 33.77 12.86 15.38
CA ARG A 337 34.69 13.96 14.99
C ARG A 337 34.33 15.30 15.64
N PHE A 338 33.05 15.60 15.83
CA PHE A 338 32.62 16.82 16.51
C PHE A 338 32.95 16.79 18.00
N LEU A 339 32.70 15.65 18.66
CA LEU A 339 32.99 15.45 20.08
C LEU A 339 34.49 15.41 20.37
N ASP A 340 35.29 14.82 19.48
CA ASP A 340 36.76 14.86 19.54
C ASP A 340 37.29 16.30 19.43
N GLY A 341 36.59 17.17 18.69
CA GLY A 341 36.88 18.61 18.64
C GLY A 341 36.44 19.41 19.88
N HIS A 342 35.63 18.82 20.76
CA HIS A 342 35.00 19.48 21.91
C HIS A 342 35.09 18.63 23.19
N GLU A 343 36.33 18.36 23.62
CA GLU A 343 36.64 17.49 24.77
C GLU A 343 35.87 17.82 26.06
N ARG A 344 35.63 19.11 26.35
CA ARG A 344 34.83 19.53 27.52
C ARG A 344 33.37 19.08 27.44
N LEU A 345 32.78 19.08 26.25
CA LEU A 345 31.41 18.63 26.02
C LEU A 345 31.33 17.10 26.15
N ARG A 346 32.30 16.38 25.61
CA ARG A 346 32.42 14.92 25.74
C ARG A 346 32.48 14.50 27.21
N GLN A 347 33.37 15.13 27.99
CA GLN A 347 33.49 14.87 29.43
C GLN A 347 32.20 15.21 30.21
N TRP A 348 31.50 16.27 29.81
CA TRP A 348 30.22 16.64 30.40
C TRP A 348 29.11 15.61 30.12
N LEU A 349 29.04 15.09 28.89
CA LEU A 349 28.08 14.06 28.49
C LEU A 349 28.33 12.75 29.24
N VAL A 350 29.58 12.29 29.27
CA VAL A 350 30.00 11.10 30.02
C VAL A 350 29.66 11.25 31.51
N LYS A 351 29.94 12.41 32.10
CA LYS A 351 29.60 12.71 33.50
C LYS A 351 28.09 12.71 33.78
N LYS A 352 27.27 12.98 32.77
CA LYS A 352 25.81 12.97 32.85
C LYS A 352 25.19 11.62 32.48
N GLU A 353 26.00 10.59 32.22
CA GLU A 353 25.56 9.27 31.74
C GLU A 353 24.75 9.37 30.43
N ILE A 354 24.98 10.43 29.64
CA ILE A 354 24.41 10.61 28.32
C ILE A 354 25.42 10.00 27.34
N GLY A 355 25.06 8.89 26.71
CA GLY A 355 25.92 8.18 25.76
C GLY A 355 26.46 9.11 24.65
N THR A 356 27.68 8.81 24.17
CA THR A 356 28.31 9.54 23.05
C THR A 356 27.91 8.99 21.69
N GLU A 357 27.25 7.84 21.68
CA GLU A 357 26.70 7.20 20.50
C GLU A 357 25.23 7.61 20.30
N ILE A 358 24.79 7.65 19.04
CA ILE A 358 23.38 7.84 18.73
C ILE A 358 22.59 6.68 19.40
N PRO A 359 21.53 6.93 20.17
CA PRO A 359 20.92 5.89 21.02
C PRO A 359 20.38 4.66 20.26
N ASP A 360 20.65 3.46 20.75
CA ASP A 360 20.22 2.18 20.14
C ASP A 360 18.71 1.99 20.08
N PHE A 361 17.93 2.62 20.95
CA PHE A 361 16.47 2.53 20.88
C PHE A 361 15.90 3.11 19.57
N LEU A 362 16.70 3.92 18.84
CA LEU A 362 16.35 4.41 17.51
C LEU A 362 16.31 3.31 16.45
N ASP A 363 16.91 2.13 16.71
CA ASP A 363 16.83 0.95 15.84
C ASP A 363 15.56 0.13 16.08
N SER A 364 14.67 0.58 16.97
CA SER A 364 13.42 -0.11 17.21
C SER A 364 12.50 0.00 15.98
N LEU A 365 12.22 -1.13 15.31
CA LEU A 365 11.23 -1.23 14.24
C LEU A 365 9.89 -0.58 14.61
N ARG A 366 9.46 -0.73 15.88
CA ARG A 366 8.22 -0.12 16.39
C ARG A 366 8.27 1.41 16.34
N LEU A 367 9.41 2.00 16.68
CA LEU A 367 9.61 3.45 16.63
C LEU A 367 9.66 3.94 15.17
N GLU A 368 10.37 3.23 14.31
CA GLU A 368 10.43 3.56 12.88
C GLU A 368 9.03 3.57 12.24
N VAL A 369 8.25 2.50 12.43
CA VAL A 369 6.86 2.41 11.96
C VAL A 369 6.01 3.55 12.55
N ALA A 370 6.13 3.83 13.84
CA ALA A 370 5.40 4.94 14.47
C ALA A 370 5.76 6.30 13.87
N CYS A 371 7.04 6.55 13.59
CA CYS A 371 7.50 7.77 12.93
C CYS A 371 6.95 7.89 11.50
N TYR A 372 6.96 6.81 10.70
CA TYR A 372 6.37 6.82 9.36
C TYR A 372 4.87 7.09 9.36
N LEU A 373 4.12 6.47 10.28
CA LEU A 373 2.68 6.73 10.44
C LEU A 373 2.40 8.18 10.88
N ALA A 374 3.24 8.73 11.77
CA ALA A 374 3.16 10.13 12.17
C ALA A 374 3.50 11.09 11.01
N ALA A 375 4.53 10.79 10.21
CA ALA A 375 4.88 11.55 9.01
C ALA A 375 3.73 11.54 7.99
N LEU A 376 3.14 10.36 7.75
CA LEU A 376 1.97 10.22 6.90
C LEU A 376 0.83 11.12 7.36
N PHE A 377 0.44 11.04 8.64
CA PHE A 377 -0.61 11.88 9.21
C PHE A 377 -0.32 13.38 9.02
N LEU A 378 0.88 13.84 9.42
CA LEU A 378 1.22 15.26 9.43
C LEU A 378 1.34 15.84 8.01
N VAL A 379 1.98 15.12 7.09
CA VAL A 379 2.12 15.56 5.70
C VAL A 379 0.78 15.54 4.97
N CYS A 380 -0.06 14.51 5.18
CA CYS A 380 -1.42 14.50 4.64
C CYS A 380 -2.29 15.61 5.23
N MET A 381 -2.16 15.94 6.52
CA MET A 381 -2.81 17.10 7.12
C MET A 381 -2.38 18.41 6.44
N VAL A 382 -1.10 18.57 6.08
CA VAL A 382 -0.64 19.73 5.30
C VAL A 382 -1.28 19.73 3.90
N CYS A 383 -1.26 18.60 3.20
CA CYS A 383 -1.83 18.48 1.84
C CYS A 383 -3.33 18.80 1.82
N HIS A 384 -4.11 18.12 2.67
CA HIS A 384 -5.56 18.26 2.71
C HIS A 384 -5.99 19.59 3.34
N GLY A 385 -5.24 20.10 4.31
CA GLY A 385 -5.46 21.42 4.91
C GLY A 385 -5.31 22.55 3.89
N GLU A 386 -4.20 22.57 3.14
CA GLU A 386 -4.00 23.57 2.08
C GLU A 386 -4.98 23.40 0.91
N LEU A 387 -5.35 22.16 0.57
CA LEU A 387 -6.36 21.85 -0.45
C LEU A 387 -7.73 22.44 -0.10
N VAL A 388 -8.19 22.26 1.15
CA VAL A 388 -9.49 22.79 1.59
C VAL A 388 -9.51 24.32 1.56
N ARG A 389 -8.37 24.98 1.81
CA ARG A 389 -8.27 26.45 1.77
C ARG A 389 -8.42 27.02 0.36
N VAL A 390 -8.13 26.23 -0.67
CA VAL A 390 -8.28 26.63 -2.08
C VAL A 390 -9.55 26.06 -2.73
N LYS A 391 -10.46 25.47 -1.94
CA LYS A 391 -11.73 24.93 -2.46
C LYS A 391 -12.58 26.02 -3.11
N PRO A 392 -13.27 25.73 -4.22
CA PRO A 392 -14.05 26.75 -4.92
C PRO A 392 -15.40 27.02 -4.24
N GLY A 393 -16.14 28.01 -4.76
CA GLY A 393 -17.56 28.14 -4.44
C GLY A 393 -18.38 26.91 -4.92
N PRO A 394 -19.58 26.68 -4.37
CA PRO A 394 -20.34 25.44 -4.59
C PRO A 394 -20.68 25.11 -6.05
N ARG A 395 -20.68 26.11 -6.94
CA ARG A 395 -20.91 25.93 -8.39
C ARG A 395 -19.85 25.06 -9.07
N HIS A 396 -18.62 25.02 -8.55
CA HIS A 396 -17.51 24.24 -9.13
C HIS A 396 -17.12 23.04 -8.26
N ALA A 397 -17.95 22.65 -7.29
CA ALA A 397 -17.65 21.57 -6.36
C ALA A 397 -17.38 20.22 -7.06
N THR A 398 -18.12 19.90 -8.13
CA THR A 398 -17.91 18.64 -8.87
C THR A 398 -16.58 18.62 -9.62
N ALA A 399 -16.13 19.76 -10.15
CA ALA A 399 -14.81 19.87 -10.78
C ALA A 399 -13.69 19.72 -9.74
N PHE A 400 -13.87 20.32 -8.56
CA PHE A 400 -12.94 20.15 -7.44
C PHE A 400 -12.79 18.69 -7.02
N TYR A 401 -13.90 17.98 -6.81
CA TYR A 401 -13.85 16.54 -6.48
C TYR A 401 -13.24 15.70 -7.59
N LEU A 402 -13.53 16.00 -8.86
CA LEU A 402 -12.92 15.32 -9.99
C LEU A 402 -11.38 15.47 -9.98
N MET A 403 -10.86 16.67 -9.73
CA MET A 403 -9.42 16.89 -9.62
C MET A 403 -8.81 16.17 -8.42
N ILE A 404 -9.53 16.08 -7.29
CA ILE A 404 -9.07 15.30 -6.14
C ILE A 404 -8.95 13.82 -6.48
N ALA A 405 -9.98 13.24 -7.12
CA ALA A 405 -9.95 11.83 -7.55
C ALA A 405 -8.86 11.58 -8.60
N ALA A 406 -8.70 12.48 -9.57
CA ALA A 406 -7.65 12.38 -10.59
C ALA A 406 -6.25 12.48 -9.97
N GLY A 407 -6.05 13.39 -9.02
CA GLY A 407 -4.80 13.53 -8.28
C GLY A 407 -4.49 12.27 -7.47
N GLY A 408 -5.44 11.78 -6.67
CA GLY A 408 -5.28 10.54 -5.91
C GLY A 408 -4.94 9.34 -6.79
N ALA A 409 -5.65 9.16 -7.90
CA ALA A 409 -5.36 8.10 -8.87
C ALA A 409 -3.95 8.24 -9.48
N ALA A 410 -3.51 9.46 -9.81
CA ALA A 410 -2.17 9.70 -10.34
C ALA A 410 -1.07 9.40 -9.31
N GLY A 411 -1.26 9.76 -8.03
CA GLY A 411 -0.35 9.43 -6.95
C GLY A 411 -0.25 7.92 -6.70
N GLY A 412 -1.38 7.21 -6.76
CA GLY A 412 -1.43 5.75 -6.69
C GLY A 412 -0.73 5.07 -7.86
N PHE A 413 -1.02 5.52 -9.09
CA PHE A 413 -0.39 5.02 -10.32
C PHE A 413 1.13 5.22 -10.31
N PHE A 414 1.60 6.37 -9.81
CA PHE A 414 3.03 6.66 -9.68
C PHE A 414 3.74 5.60 -8.83
N VAL A 415 3.22 5.29 -7.63
CA VAL A 415 3.86 4.31 -6.74
C VAL A 415 3.67 2.88 -7.23
N ALA A 416 2.47 2.51 -7.69
CA ALA A 416 2.17 1.12 -8.04
C ALA A 416 2.77 0.67 -9.38
N PHE A 417 2.90 1.58 -10.35
CA PHE A 417 3.33 1.25 -11.71
C PHE A 417 4.63 1.95 -12.11
N LEU A 418 4.73 3.27 -11.91
CA LEU A 418 5.88 4.01 -12.43
C LEU A 418 7.16 3.76 -11.63
N CYS A 419 7.11 3.80 -10.30
CA CYS A 419 8.27 3.55 -9.44
C CYS A 419 8.91 2.17 -9.72
N PRO A 420 8.15 1.06 -9.78
CA PRO A 420 8.72 -0.25 -10.07
C PRO A 420 9.23 -0.43 -11.51
N LEU A 421 8.87 0.46 -12.45
CA LEU A 421 9.42 0.47 -13.82
C LEU A 421 10.70 1.29 -13.92
N LEU A 422 10.83 2.33 -13.09
CA LEU A 422 11.96 3.27 -13.11
C LEU A 422 13.06 2.89 -12.14
N PHE A 423 12.73 2.20 -11.05
CA PHE A 423 13.65 1.94 -9.95
C PHE A 423 13.61 0.47 -9.51
N SER A 424 14.76 -0.04 -9.09
CA SER A 424 14.93 -1.38 -8.53
C SER A 424 14.75 -1.45 -7.02
N SER A 425 14.59 -0.31 -6.34
CA SER A 425 14.38 -0.21 -4.88
C SER A 425 13.20 0.71 -4.54
N LEU A 426 12.74 0.71 -3.28
CA LEU A 426 11.64 1.56 -2.79
C LEU A 426 12.05 3.04 -2.68
N VAL A 427 12.21 3.70 -3.82
CA VAL A 427 12.56 5.12 -3.87
C VAL A 427 11.38 6.00 -3.48
N GLU A 428 10.15 5.50 -3.65
CA GLU A 428 8.92 6.24 -3.36
C GLU A 428 8.84 6.74 -1.91
N SER A 429 9.34 5.98 -0.92
CA SER A 429 9.36 6.37 0.49
C SER A 429 10.26 7.58 0.68
N HIS A 430 11.44 7.57 0.07
CA HIS A 430 12.39 8.68 0.08
C HIS A 430 11.83 9.92 -0.63
N ILE A 431 11.18 9.75 -1.79
CA ILE A 431 10.52 10.84 -2.52
C ILE A 431 9.42 11.47 -1.66
N PHE A 432 8.64 10.66 -0.94
CA PHE A 432 7.62 11.15 -0.02
C PHE A 432 8.22 11.94 1.15
N LEU A 433 9.28 11.42 1.80
CA LEU A 433 9.92 12.11 2.93
C LEU A 433 10.51 13.47 2.51
N ILE A 434 11.27 13.48 1.42
CA ILE A 434 11.87 14.71 0.88
C ILE A 434 10.77 15.66 0.44
N GLY A 435 9.84 15.22 -0.40
CA GLY A 435 8.75 16.07 -0.90
C GLY A 435 7.89 16.64 0.24
N GLY A 436 7.65 15.85 1.29
CA GLY A 436 6.86 16.25 2.45
C GLY A 436 7.57 17.32 3.26
N PHE A 437 8.90 17.19 3.41
CA PHE A 437 9.73 18.19 4.07
C PHE A 437 9.71 19.51 3.31
N LEU A 438 9.91 19.45 1.98
CA LEU A 438 9.88 20.63 1.12
C LEU A 438 8.51 21.32 1.15
N LEU A 439 7.43 20.54 1.08
CA LEU A 439 6.06 21.07 1.14
C LEU A 439 5.80 21.76 2.50
N ALA A 440 6.15 21.12 3.60
CA ALA A 440 5.97 21.68 4.94
C ALA A 440 6.80 22.97 5.15
N MET A 441 8.04 23.00 4.63
CA MET A 441 8.88 24.19 4.60
C MET A 441 8.27 25.31 3.76
N LEU A 442 7.79 25.03 2.55
CA LEU A 442 7.14 26.01 1.68
C LEU A 442 5.90 26.62 2.35
N VAL A 443 5.10 25.78 3.02
CA VAL A 443 3.94 26.22 3.80
C VAL A 443 4.37 27.13 4.95
N GLN A 444 5.48 26.84 5.64
CA GLN A 444 6.00 27.76 6.65
C GLN A 444 6.53 29.05 6.05
N CYS A 445 7.33 29.01 5.01
CA CYS A 445 7.79 30.24 4.35
C CYS A 445 6.59 31.13 3.98
N HIS A 446 5.51 30.57 3.46
CA HIS A 446 4.29 31.34 3.15
C HIS A 446 3.57 31.89 4.40
N VAL A 447 3.46 31.13 5.50
CA VAL A 447 2.85 31.61 6.76
C VAL A 447 3.65 32.78 7.35
N TRP A 448 4.97 32.64 7.38
CA TRP A 448 5.86 33.62 7.99
C TRP A 448 6.01 34.87 7.12
N TRP A 449 6.05 34.70 5.79
CA TRP A 449 6.09 35.82 4.84
C TRP A 449 4.90 36.79 4.97
N ARG A 450 3.71 36.29 5.31
CA ARG A 450 2.51 37.12 5.45
C ARG A 450 2.41 37.88 6.78
N ARG A 451 3.20 37.54 7.81
CA ARG A 451 2.86 37.95 9.19
C ARG A 451 3.63 39.13 9.78
N GLU A 452 4.87 39.47 9.37
CA GLU A 452 5.54 40.78 9.64
C GLU A 452 7.06 40.81 9.32
N ARG A 453 7.61 42.02 9.14
CA ARG A 453 9.02 42.40 8.83
C ARG A 453 10.07 42.10 9.94
N VAL A 454 9.74 41.38 11.00
CA VAL A 454 10.49 41.40 12.29
C VAL A 454 11.58 40.30 12.41
N LEU A 455 11.90 39.56 11.34
CA LEU A 455 12.88 38.45 11.38
C LEU A 455 14.03 38.59 10.36
N GLU A 456 14.45 39.83 10.04
CA GLU A 456 15.59 40.05 9.14
C GLU A 456 16.92 39.51 9.73
N GLU A 457 17.08 39.46 11.06
CA GLU A 457 18.36 39.10 11.70
C GLU A 457 18.50 37.61 12.05
N TRP A 458 17.45 36.96 12.54
CA TRP A 458 17.49 35.51 12.84
C TRP A 458 17.64 34.66 11.56
N TRP A 459 17.04 35.11 10.45
CA TRP A 459 17.12 34.36 9.19
C TRP A 459 18.47 34.52 8.48
N ARG A 460 19.20 35.61 8.75
CA ARG A 460 20.60 35.76 8.31
C ARG A 460 21.50 34.67 8.90
N SER A 461 21.26 34.30 10.15
CA SER A 461 22.03 33.25 10.83
C SER A 461 21.70 31.85 10.28
N VAL A 462 20.42 31.56 10.04
CA VAL A 462 19.98 30.26 9.46
C VAL A 462 20.45 30.09 8.01
N LEU A 463 20.38 31.15 7.20
CA LEU A 463 20.88 31.14 5.82
C LEU A 463 22.40 31.06 5.75
N TRP A 464 23.12 31.71 6.67
CA TRP A 464 24.56 31.61 6.77
C TRP A 464 25.00 30.19 7.15
N LEU A 465 24.35 29.58 8.13
CA LEU A 465 24.58 28.17 8.49
C LEU A 465 24.29 27.24 7.31
N SER A 466 23.18 27.45 6.59
CA SER A 466 22.83 26.66 5.39
C SER A 466 23.85 26.83 4.25
N TRP A 467 24.37 28.04 4.03
CA TRP A 467 25.40 28.31 3.04
C TRP A 467 26.74 27.66 3.40
N VAL A 468 27.15 27.71 4.67
CA VAL A 468 28.35 27.02 5.18
C VAL A 468 28.21 25.50 5.00
N SER A 469 27.01 24.94 5.20
CA SER A 469 26.74 23.52 4.92
C SER A 469 26.86 23.17 3.43
N VAL A 470 26.37 24.03 2.52
CA VAL A 470 26.51 23.86 1.06
C VAL A 470 27.96 23.93 0.62
N GLU A 471 28.71 24.91 1.13
CA GLU A 471 30.13 25.07 0.86
C GLU A 471 30.90 23.82 1.30
N THR A 472 30.57 23.27 2.47
CA THR A 472 31.17 22.04 3.00
C THR A 472 30.83 20.81 2.14
N LEU A 473 29.59 20.69 1.67
CA LEU A 473 29.13 19.62 0.80
C LEU A 473 29.79 19.68 -0.59
N LEU A 474 29.87 20.86 -1.19
CA LEU A 474 30.55 21.07 -2.48
C LEU A 474 32.05 20.79 -2.38
N ILE A 475 32.69 21.15 -1.27
CA ILE A 475 34.09 20.80 -1.00
C ILE A 475 34.27 19.29 -0.88
N HIS A 476 33.30 18.56 -0.31
CA HIS A 476 33.34 17.11 -0.22
C HIS A 476 33.17 16.44 -1.60
N LEU A 477 32.24 16.93 -2.43
CA LEU A 477 31.99 16.43 -3.78
C LEU A 477 33.17 16.73 -4.73
N VAL A 478 33.77 17.92 -4.63
CA VAL A 478 34.95 18.34 -5.41
C VAL A 478 36.25 17.72 -4.86
N GLY A 479 36.28 17.36 -3.57
CA GLY A 479 37.40 16.67 -2.92
C GLY A 479 37.75 15.30 -3.53
N ARG A 480 36.83 14.73 -4.32
CA ARG A 480 37.07 13.56 -5.17
C ARG A 480 38.03 13.85 -6.36
N TRP A 481 38.32 15.13 -6.65
CA TRP A 481 39.10 15.61 -7.81
C TRP A 481 40.37 16.44 -7.46
N GLY A 482 40.93 16.28 -6.26
CA GLY A 482 42.29 16.75 -5.91
C GLY A 482 42.39 18.06 -5.09
N ARG A 483 43.33 18.06 -4.13
CA ARG A 483 43.45 19.02 -3.01
C ARG A 483 43.75 20.51 -3.32
N PRO A 484 44.55 20.90 -4.34
CA PRO A 484 44.93 22.32 -4.48
C PRO A 484 43.85 23.22 -5.13
N ARG A 485 42.88 22.65 -5.87
CA ARG A 485 41.78 23.43 -6.49
C ARG A 485 40.64 23.75 -5.50
N ALA A 486 40.45 22.92 -4.47
CA ALA A 486 39.40 23.09 -3.46
C ALA A 486 39.61 24.30 -2.52
N VAL A 487 40.87 24.72 -2.31
CA VAL A 487 41.21 25.83 -1.41
C VAL A 487 40.95 27.20 -2.07
N ALA A 488 41.30 27.34 -3.36
CA ALA A 488 41.06 28.58 -4.12
C ALA A 488 39.56 28.83 -4.37
N SER A 489 38.77 27.77 -4.59
CA SER A 489 37.31 27.88 -4.68
C SER A 489 36.68 28.33 -3.36
N ARG A 490 37.26 27.97 -2.21
CA ARG A 490 36.78 28.34 -0.87
C ARG A 490 36.89 29.85 -0.60
N GLU A 491 38.01 30.45 -0.99
CA GLU A 491 38.21 31.91 -0.83
C GLU A 491 37.32 32.74 -1.77
N LEU A 492 37.08 32.26 -3.00
CA LEU A 492 36.22 32.96 -3.96
C LEU A 492 34.74 32.85 -3.57
N LEU A 493 34.28 31.65 -3.17
CA LEU A 493 32.90 31.39 -2.76
C LEU A 493 32.53 32.13 -1.47
N SER A 494 33.43 32.18 -0.49
CA SER A 494 33.22 32.93 0.76
C SER A 494 33.15 34.45 0.52
N ARG A 495 34.00 35.01 -0.37
CA ARG A 495 33.95 36.43 -0.76
C ARG A 495 32.70 36.77 -1.58
N CYS A 496 32.25 35.88 -2.46
CA CYS A 496 31.00 36.02 -3.21
C CYS A 496 29.77 35.94 -2.28
N GLY A 497 29.73 34.96 -1.37
CA GLY A 497 28.69 34.83 -0.36
C GLY A 497 28.58 36.05 0.56
N TRP A 498 29.72 36.63 0.95
CA TRP A 498 29.76 37.84 1.79
C TRP A 498 29.28 39.12 1.05
N ARG A 499 29.60 39.27 -0.24
CA ARG A 499 29.07 40.39 -1.05
C ARG A 499 27.58 40.26 -1.31
N VAL A 500 27.11 39.04 -1.57
CA VAL A 500 25.69 38.76 -1.73
C VAL A 500 24.97 39.06 -0.41
N TRP A 501 25.53 38.68 0.76
CA TRP A 501 24.96 38.89 2.12
C TRP A 501 24.58 40.35 2.42
N ARG A 502 25.24 41.30 1.76
CA ARG A 502 25.04 42.74 1.98
C ARG A 502 23.97 43.39 1.07
N SER A 503 23.52 42.73 0.01
CA SER A 503 22.67 43.33 -1.05
C SER A 503 21.16 43.12 -0.84
N ARG A 504 20.46 44.07 -0.18
CA ARG A 504 19.04 43.99 0.25
C ARG A 504 17.99 43.71 -0.85
N SER A 505 18.30 43.91 -2.14
CA SER A 505 17.33 43.83 -3.26
C SER A 505 17.16 42.42 -3.85
N TRP A 506 18.19 41.57 -3.76
CA TRP A 506 18.19 40.25 -4.43
C TRP A 506 17.65 39.11 -3.52
N TRP A 507 17.62 39.28 -2.20
CA TRP A 507 17.29 38.21 -1.24
C TRP A 507 15.81 37.82 -1.19
N THR A 508 14.92 38.76 -1.46
CA THR A 508 13.47 38.55 -1.34
C THR A 508 12.91 37.53 -2.34
N TRP A 509 13.62 37.29 -3.45
CA TRP A 509 13.23 36.34 -4.49
C TRP A 509 13.92 34.97 -4.37
N TRP A 510 15.12 34.90 -3.78
CA TRP A 510 15.94 33.67 -3.76
C TRP A 510 15.87 32.86 -2.45
N MET A 511 15.28 33.41 -1.38
CA MET A 511 15.17 32.78 -0.04
C MET A 511 14.43 31.42 0.00
N PRO A 512 13.28 31.22 -0.68
CA PRO A 512 12.64 29.90 -0.74
C PRO A 512 13.34 28.94 -1.71
N LEU A 513 14.04 29.50 -2.71
CA LEU A 513 14.74 28.75 -3.76
C LEU A 513 16.10 28.18 -3.34
N SER A 514 16.65 28.57 -2.18
CA SER A 514 18.02 28.18 -1.78
C SER A 514 18.11 27.14 -0.67
N ILE A 515 17.14 27.05 0.26
CA ILE A 515 17.16 26.04 1.34
C ILE A 515 16.57 24.70 0.88
N VAL A 516 15.49 24.75 0.09
CA VAL A 516 14.73 23.60 -0.40
C VAL A 516 15.60 22.68 -1.29
N PRO A 517 16.32 23.18 -2.32
CA PRO A 517 17.16 22.32 -3.16
C PRO A 517 18.38 21.78 -2.43
N VAL A 518 18.89 22.49 -1.42
CA VAL A 518 20.10 22.10 -0.67
C VAL A 518 19.83 20.92 0.24
N LEU A 519 18.73 20.95 0.99
CA LEU A 519 18.34 19.82 1.83
C LEU A 519 17.87 18.64 0.98
N ALA A 520 17.15 18.90 -0.12
CA ALA A 520 16.80 17.86 -1.09
C ALA A 520 18.03 17.23 -1.76
N ALA A 521 19.05 18.02 -2.11
CA ALA A 521 20.31 17.51 -2.68
C ALA A 521 21.14 16.76 -1.64
N ALA A 522 21.18 17.21 -0.38
CA ALA A 522 21.84 16.48 0.71
C ALA A 522 21.19 15.11 0.95
N SER A 523 19.85 15.04 0.98
CA SER A 523 19.11 13.78 1.04
C SER A 523 19.35 12.90 -0.19
N LEU A 524 19.39 13.47 -1.40
CA LEU A 524 19.65 12.72 -2.63
C LEU A 524 21.08 12.15 -2.68
N VAL A 525 22.08 12.91 -2.21
CA VAL A 525 23.50 12.50 -2.17
C VAL A 525 23.76 11.38 -1.16
N MET A 526 22.97 11.28 -0.09
CA MET A 526 23.08 10.19 0.91
C MET A 526 22.34 8.90 0.49
N VAL A 527 21.34 8.99 -0.40
CA VAL A 527 20.62 7.79 -0.89
C VAL A 527 21.30 7.18 -2.12
N LEU A 528 22.00 7.98 -2.95
CA LEU A 528 22.71 7.50 -4.15
C LEU A 528 23.71 6.34 -3.93
N PRO A 529 24.47 6.26 -2.82
CA PRO A 529 25.36 5.12 -2.53
C PRO A 529 24.61 3.80 -2.32
N LYS A 530 23.37 3.82 -1.77
CA LYS A 530 22.53 2.62 -1.61
C LYS A 530 22.07 2.02 -2.94
N PHE A 531 22.05 2.82 -4.01
CA PHE A 531 21.81 2.31 -5.38
C PHE A 531 23.06 1.76 -6.05
N ALA A 532 24.24 1.98 -5.48
CA ALA A 532 25.53 1.70 -6.11
C ALA A 532 26.34 0.58 -5.42
N GLY A 533 25.76 -0.14 -4.44
CA GLY A 533 26.49 -1.09 -3.60
C GLY A 533 26.01 -2.54 -3.68
N ARG A 534 26.97 -3.43 -4.00
CA ARG A 534 26.98 -4.91 -4.13
C ARG A 534 26.51 -5.48 -5.47
N ASP A 535 27.27 -6.47 -5.94
CA ASP A 535 27.09 -7.18 -7.21
C ASP A 535 25.61 -7.53 -7.40
N GLY A 536 25.03 -6.97 -8.45
CA GLY A 536 23.63 -7.17 -8.77
C GLY A 536 23.32 -8.65 -9.00
N PRO A 537 22.03 -9.03 -8.96
CA PRO A 537 21.65 -10.40 -9.25
C PRO A 537 22.15 -10.82 -10.64
N ILE A 538 22.57 -12.08 -10.78
CA ILE A 538 22.95 -12.69 -12.08
C ILE A 538 21.79 -12.54 -13.07
N VAL A 539 20.58 -12.73 -12.56
CA VAL A 539 19.34 -12.49 -13.29
C VAL A 539 18.30 -11.91 -12.35
N ALA A 540 17.56 -10.92 -12.85
CA ALA A 540 16.31 -10.46 -12.25
C ALA A 540 15.22 -10.54 -13.32
N ARG A 541 14.14 -11.26 -13.02
CA ARG A 541 12.92 -11.34 -13.83
C ARG A 541 11.75 -10.84 -13.00
N ARG A 542 10.79 -10.18 -13.64
CA ARG A 542 9.58 -9.72 -12.97
C ARG A 542 8.36 -10.17 -13.76
N ASP A 543 7.35 -10.64 -13.04
CA ASP A 543 6.07 -11.08 -13.59
C ASP A 543 4.91 -10.72 -12.64
N PHE A 544 3.77 -11.39 -12.83
CA PHE A 544 2.57 -11.24 -12.02
C PHE A 544 2.73 -11.72 -10.56
N TYR A 545 3.57 -12.71 -10.28
CA TYR A 545 3.70 -13.29 -8.95
C TYR A 545 4.80 -12.64 -8.12
N GLY A 546 5.76 -11.94 -8.74
CA GLY A 546 6.74 -11.15 -8.03
C GLY A 546 7.98 -10.78 -8.84
N ILE A 547 9.05 -10.43 -8.14
CA ILE A 547 10.38 -10.20 -8.71
C ILE A 547 11.26 -11.37 -8.30
N LEU A 548 11.66 -12.20 -9.26
CA LEU A 548 12.58 -13.29 -9.06
C LEU A 548 14.01 -12.82 -9.32
N SER A 549 14.89 -13.03 -8.36
CA SER A 549 16.30 -12.66 -8.44
C SER A 549 17.18 -13.86 -8.08
N VAL A 550 18.21 -14.12 -8.89
CA VAL A 550 19.24 -15.12 -8.56
C VAL A 550 20.53 -14.39 -8.21
N TYR A 551 21.07 -14.69 -7.05
CA TYR A 551 22.37 -14.18 -6.60
C TYR A 551 23.42 -15.29 -6.66
N GLU A 552 24.64 -14.91 -7.00
CA GLU A 552 25.82 -15.76 -6.87
C GLU A 552 26.63 -15.28 -5.68
N GLU A 553 26.97 -16.19 -4.78
CA GLU A 553 27.73 -15.88 -3.58
C GLU A 553 28.93 -16.82 -3.49
N ASP A 554 30.02 -16.31 -2.92
CA ASP A 554 31.26 -17.06 -2.64
C ASP A 554 31.86 -17.76 -3.87
N ALA A 555 31.82 -17.07 -5.02
CA ALA A 555 32.36 -17.57 -6.29
C ALA A 555 33.86 -17.91 -6.16
N GLY A 556 34.23 -19.15 -6.46
CA GLY A 556 35.60 -19.65 -6.36
C GLY A 556 35.99 -20.25 -4.99
N ASP A 557 35.04 -20.34 -4.06
CA ASP A 557 35.15 -21.07 -2.78
C ASP A 557 34.40 -22.42 -2.85
N ASP A 558 34.68 -23.35 -1.94
CA ASP A 558 33.95 -24.61 -1.77
C ASP A 558 32.48 -24.37 -1.37
N LEU A 559 32.19 -23.19 -0.81
CA LEU A 559 30.86 -22.70 -0.45
C LEU A 559 30.13 -21.95 -1.58
N HIS A 560 30.68 -21.95 -2.80
CA HIS A 560 30.07 -21.30 -3.96
C HIS A 560 28.62 -21.77 -4.15
N ARG A 561 27.68 -20.84 -4.05
CA ARG A 561 26.25 -21.12 -4.08
C ARG A 561 25.48 -20.13 -4.95
N ARG A 562 24.28 -20.57 -5.34
CA ARG A 562 23.25 -19.75 -5.95
C ARG A 562 22.01 -19.73 -5.08
N SER A 563 21.42 -18.56 -4.95
CA SER A 563 20.25 -18.35 -4.10
C SER A 563 19.13 -17.72 -4.91
N LEU A 564 17.94 -18.34 -4.88
CA LEU A 564 16.75 -17.81 -5.54
C LEU A 564 15.95 -16.98 -4.54
N TYR A 565 15.64 -15.75 -4.89
CA TYR A 565 14.79 -14.86 -4.11
C TYR A 565 13.54 -14.47 -4.90
N ASN A 566 12.41 -14.35 -4.20
CA ASN A 566 11.23 -13.64 -4.68
C ASN A 566 11.02 -12.42 -3.77
N GLY A 567 11.26 -11.21 -4.30
CA GLY A 567 11.33 -10.01 -3.47
C GLY A 567 12.48 -10.11 -2.45
N ARG A 568 12.15 -10.26 -1.17
CA ARG A 568 13.11 -10.44 -0.06
C ARG A 568 13.15 -11.88 0.48
N ILE A 569 12.28 -12.75 -0.01
CA ILE A 569 12.09 -14.10 0.51
C ILE A 569 13.01 -15.08 -0.23
N LEU A 570 13.75 -15.87 0.53
CA LEU A 570 14.60 -16.95 0.01
C LEU A 570 13.74 -18.17 -0.35
N HIS A 571 13.80 -18.60 -1.61
CA HIS A 571 13.06 -19.74 -2.17
C HIS A 571 13.93 -20.99 -2.41
N GLY A 572 15.18 -20.95 -1.97
CA GLY A 572 16.10 -22.07 -2.03
C GLY A 572 17.52 -21.65 -2.37
N VAL A 573 18.45 -22.50 -1.96
CA VAL A 573 19.89 -22.34 -2.18
C VAL A 573 20.42 -23.60 -2.84
N GLN A 574 21.36 -23.50 -3.76
CA GLN A 574 22.08 -24.66 -4.28
C GLN A 574 23.57 -24.39 -4.30
N PHE A 575 24.36 -25.33 -3.79
CA PHE A 575 25.81 -25.33 -3.98
C PHE A 575 26.14 -25.63 -5.45
N VAL A 576 27.05 -24.86 -6.04
CA VAL A 576 27.45 -25.00 -7.44
C VAL A 576 28.54 -26.08 -7.60
N THR A 577 29.29 -26.35 -6.55
CA THR A 577 30.41 -27.29 -6.55
C THR A 577 29.94 -28.73 -6.78
N ALA A 578 30.68 -29.48 -7.61
CA ALA A 578 30.25 -30.81 -8.07
C ALA A 578 30.02 -31.83 -6.95
N GLU A 579 30.71 -31.66 -5.83
CA GLU A 579 30.62 -32.53 -4.64
C GLU A 579 29.34 -32.28 -3.84
N ARG A 580 28.89 -31.01 -3.77
CA ARG A 580 27.76 -30.59 -2.91
C ARG A 580 26.50 -30.21 -3.66
N ARG A 581 26.53 -30.14 -5.00
CA ARG A 581 25.38 -29.75 -5.83
C ARG A 581 24.10 -30.60 -5.71
N ARG A 582 24.19 -31.77 -5.06
CA ARG A 582 23.06 -32.68 -4.78
C ARG A 582 22.64 -32.68 -3.31
N GLU A 583 23.31 -31.90 -2.48
CA GLU A 583 22.98 -31.75 -1.07
C GLU A 583 21.63 -31.03 -0.97
N PRO A 584 20.64 -31.58 -0.24
CA PRO A 584 19.44 -30.84 0.08
C PRO A 584 19.80 -29.70 1.04
N THR A 585 19.24 -28.53 0.81
CA THR A 585 19.57 -27.28 1.52
C THR A 585 18.31 -26.66 2.12
N THR A 586 18.48 -25.56 2.84
CA THR A 586 17.41 -24.73 3.42
C THR A 586 16.52 -25.57 4.32
N TYR A 587 15.20 -25.47 4.19
CA TYR A 587 14.22 -26.16 5.02
C TYR A 587 13.84 -27.56 4.48
N TYR A 588 14.61 -28.10 3.53
CA TYR A 588 14.42 -29.45 2.95
C TYR A 588 15.53 -30.44 3.31
N VAL A 589 16.36 -30.11 4.30
CA VAL A 589 17.44 -30.98 4.79
C VAL A 589 16.93 -32.35 5.23
N ALA A 590 17.82 -33.35 5.30
CA ALA A 590 17.41 -34.75 5.47
C ALA A 590 16.65 -35.03 6.78
N ASP A 591 16.91 -34.25 7.83
CA ASP A 591 16.27 -34.26 9.14
C ASP A 591 15.02 -33.36 9.23
N SER A 592 14.70 -32.59 8.19
CA SER A 592 13.42 -31.88 8.09
C SER A 592 12.24 -32.86 8.00
N GLY A 593 11.03 -32.42 8.34
CA GLY A 593 9.85 -33.29 8.28
C GLY A 593 9.60 -33.89 6.90
N ILE A 594 9.84 -33.13 5.82
CA ILE A 594 9.75 -33.67 4.45
C ILE A 594 10.91 -34.62 4.11
N GLY A 595 12.13 -34.31 4.55
CA GLY A 595 13.31 -35.17 4.35
C GLY A 595 13.14 -36.53 5.02
N LEU A 596 12.68 -36.54 6.27
CA LEU A 596 12.36 -37.75 7.03
C LEU A 596 11.22 -38.52 6.39
N THR A 597 10.17 -37.84 5.92
CA THR A 597 9.04 -38.49 5.23
C THR A 597 9.51 -39.22 3.96
N LEU A 598 10.27 -38.54 3.09
CA LEU A 598 10.74 -39.11 1.83
C LEU A 598 11.82 -40.19 2.02
N THR A 599 12.52 -40.19 3.15
CA THR A 599 13.53 -41.21 3.46
C THR A 599 12.89 -42.46 4.06
N ASN A 600 11.89 -42.31 4.93
CA ASN A 600 11.30 -43.39 5.71
C ASN A 600 10.05 -44.05 5.07
N LEU A 601 9.37 -43.38 4.13
CA LEU A 601 8.30 -44.02 3.33
C LEU A 601 8.84 -44.95 2.23
N ARG A 602 10.16 -45.03 2.07
CA ARG A 602 10.76 -45.90 1.06
C ARG A 602 10.50 -47.36 1.40
N GLY A 603 9.83 -48.04 0.48
CA GLY A 603 9.53 -49.47 0.57
C GLY A 603 10.09 -50.26 -0.62
N ILE A 604 9.33 -51.29 -1.03
CA ILE A 604 9.61 -52.14 -2.20
C ILE A 604 9.14 -51.47 -3.51
N ASP A 605 8.13 -50.59 -3.43
CA ASP A 605 7.53 -49.92 -4.58
C ASP A 605 8.11 -48.51 -4.80
N PRO A 606 8.21 -48.04 -6.05
CA PRO A 606 8.63 -46.67 -6.34
C PRO A 606 7.64 -45.62 -5.81
N LEU A 607 8.18 -44.50 -5.32
CA LEU A 607 7.40 -43.42 -4.74
C LEU A 607 6.79 -42.51 -5.81
N ARG A 608 5.56 -42.07 -5.58
CA ARG A 608 4.92 -40.98 -6.33
C ARG A 608 4.75 -39.76 -5.42
N VAL A 609 5.49 -38.69 -5.71
CA VAL A 609 5.53 -37.48 -4.89
C VAL A 609 4.94 -36.32 -5.68
N ALA A 610 4.03 -35.57 -5.04
CA ALA A 610 3.59 -34.27 -5.51
C ALA A 610 4.14 -33.17 -4.61
N THR A 611 4.59 -32.08 -5.20
CA THR A 611 5.02 -30.89 -4.48
C THR A 611 4.22 -29.69 -4.97
N VAL A 612 3.62 -28.94 -4.04
CA VAL A 612 2.98 -27.65 -4.32
C VAL A 612 4.01 -26.56 -4.04
N GLY A 613 4.50 -25.93 -5.11
CA GLY A 613 5.69 -25.07 -5.12
C GLY A 613 6.90 -25.79 -5.72
N LEU A 614 7.67 -25.09 -6.57
CA LEU A 614 8.93 -25.61 -7.13
C LEU A 614 10.17 -25.08 -6.42
N GLY A 615 10.22 -23.77 -6.15
CA GLY A 615 11.42 -23.11 -5.63
C GLY A 615 12.64 -23.35 -6.52
N THR A 616 13.77 -23.77 -5.93
CA THR A 616 14.95 -24.22 -6.68
C THR A 616 14.86 -25.67 -7.16
N GLY A 617 13.82 -26.41 -6.76
CA GLY A 617 13.65 -27.84 -7.08
C GLY A 617 14.30 -28.78 -6.06
N THR A 618 14.65 -28.32 -4.85
CA THR A 618 15.46 -29.06 -3.86
C THR A 618 14.87 -30.43 -3.48
N ILE A 619 13.54 -30.56 -3.39
CA ILE A 619 12.87 -31.85 -3.10
C ILE A 619 13.22 -32.94 -4.14
N ALA A 620 13.62 -32.56 -5.36
CA ALA A 620 14.05 -33.51 -6.39
C ALA A 620 15.33 -34.26 -6.01
N CYS A 621 16.15 -33.77 -5.07
CA CYS A 621 17.34 -34.46 -4.56
C CYS A 621 17.04 -35.84 -3.99
N PHE A 622 15.84 -36.03 -3.44
CA PHE A 622 15.41 -37.29 -2.87
C PHE A 622 14.98 -38.30 -3.95
N GLY A 623 14.81 -37.91 -5.21
CA GLY A 623 14.32 -38.82 -6.24
C GLY A 623 15.27 -40.01 -6.51
N GLN A 624 14.72 -41.22 -6.60
CA GLN A 624 15.46 -42.40 -7.05
C GLN A 624 14.89 -42.94 -8.38
N ARG A 625 15.66 -43.82 -9.03
CA ARG A 625 15.22 -44.43 -10.29
C ARG A 625 13.94 -45.23 -10.07
N GLY A 626 12.92 -44.93 -10.88
CA GLY A 626 11.60 -45.55 -10.78
C GLY A 626 10.57 -44.66 -10.09
N ASP A 627 11.00 -43.71 -9.26
CA ASP A 627 10.10 -42.76 -8.62
C ASP A 627 9.52 -41.77 -9.65
N PHE A 628 8.42 -41.13 -9.28
CA PHE A 628 7.77 -40.08 -10.05
C PHE A 628 7.52 -38.84 -9.19
N TYR A 629 8.04 -37.69 -9.60
CA TYR A 629 7.90 -36.42 -8.91
C TYR A 629 7.13 -35.43 -9.80
N CYS A 630 6.06 -34.86 -9.27
CA CYS A 630 5.23 -33.86 -9.94
C CYS A 630 5.25 -32.56 -9.15
N PHE A 631 5.84 -31.51 -9.71
CA PHE A 631 5.86 -30.17 -9.12
C PHE A 631 4.70 -29.36 -9.71
N TYR A 632 3.88 -28.75 -8.86
CA TYR A 632 2.86 -27.80 -9.27
C TYR A 632 3.35 -26.39 -8.96
N GLU A 633 3.59 -25.60 -10.00
CA GLU A 633 4.17 -24.27 -9.88
C GLU A 633 3.26 -23.22 -10.51
N ILE A 634 2.86 -22.22 -9.71
CA ILE A 634 1.94 -21.17 -10.15
C ILE A 634 2.62 -20.16 -11.07
N ASN A 635 3.93 -19.94 -10.86
CA ASN A 635 4.74 -18.99 -11.61
C ASN A 635 5.63 -19.69 -12.67
N PRO A 636 5.31 -19.54 -13.97
CA PRO A 636 6.12 -20.15 -15.03
C PRO A 636 7.59 -19.68 -15.06
N ARG A 637 7.89 -18.49 -14.52
CA ARG A 637 9.28 -17.98 -14.46
C ARG A 637 10.13 -18.69 -13.42
N VAL A 638 9.53 -19.29 -12.40
CA VAL A 638 10.26 -20.12 -11.44
C VAL A 638 10.76 -21.37 -12.15
N GLU A 639 9.96 -21.98 -13.03
CA GLU A 639 10.42 -23.12 -13.84
C GLU A 639 11.56 -22.73 -14.78
N ASP A 640 11.42 -21.62 -15.52
CA ASP A 640 12.48 -21.10 -16.41
C ASP A 640 13.81 -20.95 -15.64
N ILE A 641 13.76 -20.26 -14.48
CA ILE A 641 14.94 -20.00 -13.65
C ILE A 641 15.50 -21.27 -13.03
N CYS A 642 14.64 -22.16 -12.53
CA CYS A 642 15.04 -23.45 -11.96
C CYS A 642 15.82 -24.28 -12.98
N ARG A 643 15.36 -24.34 -14.24
CA ARG A 643 16.04 -25.09 -15.31
C ARG A 643 17.31 -24.42 -15.84
N GLU A 644 17.41 -23.09 -15.78
CA GLU A 644 18.55 -22.33 -16.32
C GLU A 644 19.70 -22.18 -15.30
N TYR A 645 19.39 -21.98 -14.02
CA TYR A 645 20.37 -21.60 -13.00
C TYR A 645 20.63 -22.67 -11.94
N PHE A 646 19.75 -23.66 -11.81
CA PHE A 646 19.82 -24.73 -10.81
C PHE A 646 19.85 -26.09 -11.50
N THR A 647 20.41 -27.12 -10.84
CA THR A 647 20.57 -28.46 -11.43
C THR A 647 19.75 -29.54 -10.76
N PHE A 648 19.03 -29.24 -9.66
CA PHE A 648 18.29 -30.26 -8.91
C PHE A 648 17.33 -31.11 -9.76
N LEU A 649 16.54 -30.48 -10.64
CA LEU A 649 15.64 -31.22 -11.54
C LEU A 649 16.40 -32.04 -12.60
N GLN A 650 17.52 -31.51 -13.10
CA GLN A 650 18.32 -32.16 -14.13
C GLN A 650 19.12 -33.36 -13.58
N ASP A 651 19.62 -33.22 -12.35
CA ASP A 651 20.41 -34.24 -11.66
C ASP A 651 19.54 -35.34 -11.02
N CYS A 652 18.22 -35.13 -10.94
CA CYS A 652 17.28 -36.07 -10.35
C CYS A 652 17.20 -37.38 -11.14
N PRO A 653 17.47 -38.54 -10.52
CA PRO A 653 17.32 -39.86 -11.14
C PRO A 653 15.88 -40.31 -11.43
N ALA A 654 14.88 -39.65 -10.84
CA ALA A 654 13.46 -39.98 -10.96
C ALA A 654 12.82 -39.37 -12.22
N ALA A 655 11.62 -39.83 -12.57
CA ALA A 655 10.81 -39.15 -13.58
C ALA A 655 10.22 -37.87 -12.98
N VAL A 656 10.50 -36.71 -13.59
CA VAL A 656 10.07 -35.39 -13.10
C VAL A 656 9.12 -34.72 -14.09
N SER A 657 7.99 -34.23 -13.60
CA SER A 657 7.07 -33.34 -14.33
C SER A 657 6.85 -32.02 -13.59
N VAL A 658 6.67 -30.93 -14.32
CA VAL A 658 6.29 -29.63 -13.79
C VAL A 658 4.96 -29.22 -14.44
N GLU A 659 3.93 -29.04 -13.61
CA GLU A 659 2.58 -28.66 -14.01
C GLU A 659 2.36 -27.19 -13.66
N LEU A 660 2.16 -26.35 -14.69
CA LEU A 660 2.02 -24.91 -14.51
C LEU A 660 0.59 -24.50 -14.14
N GLY A 661 0.47 -23.74 -13.07
CA GLY A 661 -0.78 -23.17 -12.57
C GLY A 661 -0.96 -23.36 -11.06
N ASP A 662 -2.05 -22.80 -10.52
CA ASP A 662 -2.41 -23.03 -9.13
C ASP A 662 -2.61 -24.54 -8.88
N ALA A 663 -1.86 -25.10 -7.93
CA ALA A 663 -1.80 -26.54 -7.71
C ALA A 663 -3.18 -27.14 -7.43
N ARG A 664 -3.97 -26.48 -6.59
CA ARG A 664 -5.30 -26.94 -6.25
C ARG A 664 -6.22 -26.92 -7.48
N LEU A 665 -6.26 -25.82 -8.23
CA LEU A 665 -7.10 -25.72 -9.43
C LEU A 665 -6.69 -26.71 -10.53
N THR A 666 -5.40 -27.01 -10.64
CA THR A 666 -4.88 -28.01 -11.57
C THR A 666 -5.28 -29.42 -11.14
N MET A 667 -5.07 -29.77 -9.86
CA MET A 667 -5.50 -31.05 -9.29
C MET A 667 -7.03 -31.24 -9.36
N GLU A 668 -7.84 -30.19 -9.14
CA GLU A 668 -9.30 -30.23 -9.32
C GLU A 668 -9.74 -30.77 -10.69
N ARG A 669 -8.94 -30.57 -11.73
CA ARG A 669 -9.23 -30.97 -13.12
C ARG A 669 -8.61 -32.31 -13.50
N GLN A 670 -7.66 -32.80 -12.71
CA GLN A 670 -6.94 -34.03 -12.98
C GLN A 670 -7.70 -35.24 -12.40
N PRO A 671 -7.59 -36.41 -13.04
CA PRO A 671 -8.02 -37.66 -12.40
C PRO A 671 -7.13 -37.98 -11.18
N PRO A 672 -7.58 -38.85 -10.25
CA PRO A 672 -6.77 -39.31 -9.12
C PRO A 672 -5.37 -39.77 -9.55
N GLN A 673 -4.34 -39.30 -8.84
CA GLN A 673 -2.93 -39.50 -9.21
C GLN A 673 -2.20 -40.55 -8.35
N ASN A 674 -2.79 -40.94 -7.21
CA ASN A 674 -2.26 -41.91 -6.25
C ASN A 674 -0.83 -41.58 -5.76
N TYR A 675 -0.65 -40.36 -5.25
CA TYR A 675 0.59 -39.94 -4.60
C TYR A 675 0.77 -40.61 -3.23
N ASP A 676 2.00 -41.02 -2.94
CA ASP A 676 2.46 -41.46 -1.62
C ASP A 676 2.68 -40.25 -0.71
N VAL A 677 3.18 -39.15 -1.27
CA VAL A 677 3.47 -37.91 -0.55
C VAL A 677 2.93 -36.71 -1.32
N ILE A 678 2.23 -35.82 -0.62
CA ILE A 678 1.91 -34.47 -1.09
C ILE A 678 2.61 -33.47 -0.18
N ALA A 679 3.67 -32.84 -0.66
CA ALA A 679 4.38 -31.77 0.04
C ALA A 679 3.73 -30.42 -0.29
N LEU A 680 3.23 -29.71 0.72
CA LEU A 680 2.67 -28.37 0.59
C LEU A 680 3.69 -27.34 1.04
N ASP A 681 4.33 -26.68 0.09
CA ASP A 681 5.37 -25.69 0.34
C ASP A 681 5.15 -24.43 -0.51
N ALA A 682 3.98 -23.84 -0.31
CA ALA A 682 3.61 -22.53 -0.85
C ALA A 682 3.53 -21.45 0.24
N PHE A 683 3.97 -21.76 1.46
CA PHE A 683 3.73 -20.97 2.67
C PHE A 683 4.96 -20.17 3.14
N SER A 684 6.10 -20.32 2.48
CA SER A 684 7.38 -19.70 2.84
C SER A 684 7.52 -18.21 2.44
N GLY A 685 6.42 -17.49 2.13
CA GLY A 685 6.46 -16.12 1.60
C GLY A 685 5.60 -15.06 2.30
N ASP A 686 5.65 -13.82 1.76
CA ASP A 686 4.99 -12.60 2.27
C ASP A 686 3.45 -12.67 2.35
N ALA A 687 2.81 -13.55 1.56
CA ALA A 687 1.36 -13.76 1.53
C ALA A 687 1.03 -15.26 1.58
N ILE A 688 0.47 -15.72 2.70
CA ILE A 688 0.10 -17.12 2.90
C ILE A 688 -1.16 -17.45 2.10
N PRO A 689 -1.14 -18.43 1.17
CA PRO A 689 -2.29 -18.82 0.38
C PRO A 689 -3.30 -19.62 1.22
N ALA A 690 -4.17 -18.91 1.94
CA ALA A 690 -5.20 -19.52 2.79
C ALA A 690 -6.09 -20.54 2.04
N HIS A 691 -6.27 -20.37 0.73
CA HIS A 691 -7.06 -21.26 -0.13
C HIS A 691 -6.44 -22.64 -0.36
N LEU A 692 -5.18 -22.85 0.04
CA LEU A 692 -4.51 -24.16 0.04
C LEU A 692 -4.68 -24.91 1.38
N LEU A 693 -5.19 -24.24 2.43
CA LEU A 693 -5.45 -24.78 3.76
C LEU A 693 -6.95 -24.72 4.09
N THR A 694 -7.81 -25.09 3.13
CA THR A 694 -9.26 -25.20 3.33
C THR A 694 -9.71 -26.66 3.31
N VAL A 695 -10.91 -26.91 3.82
CA VAL A 695 -11.58 -28.21 3.68
C VAL A 695 -11.61 -28.63 2.21
N GLU A 696 -12.01 -27.72 1.31
CA GLU A 696 -12.11 -28.00 -0.12
C GLU A 696 -10.75 -28.29 -0.78
N ALA A 697 -9.66 -27.66 -0.31
CA ALA A 697 -8.31 -27.98 -0.76
C ALA A 697 -7.90 -29.39 -0.32
N PHE A 698 -8.18 -29.76 0.93
CA PHE A 698 -7.88 -31.10 1.45
C PHE A 698 -8.72 -32.19 0.78
N ASP A 699 -9.98 -31.91 0.42
CA ASP A 699 -10.79 -32.82 -0.40
C ASP A 699 -10.12 -33.13 -1.76
N VAL A 700 -9.44 -32.13 -2.34
CA VAL A 700 -8.65 -32.32 -3.56
C VAL A 700 -7.41 -33.15 -3.27
N TYR A 701 -6.61 -32.79 -2.26
CA TYR A 701 -5.38 -33.52 -1.93
C TYR A 701 -5.66 -34.99 -1.60
N LEU A 702 -6.67 -35.26 -0.77
CA LEU A 702 -7.06 -36.61 -0.38
C LEU A 702 -7.57 -37.47 -1.54
N ARG A 703 -8.13 -36.86 -2.59
CA ARG A 703 -8.49 -37.56 -3.83
C ARG A 703 -7.27 -38.03 -4.60
N HIS A 704 -6.16 -37.29 -4.52
CA HIS A 704 -4.90 -37.64 -5.18
C HIS A 704 -3.97 -38.48 -4.30
N LEU A 705 -4.16 -38.49 -2.98
CA LEU A 705 -3.34 -39.23 -2.01
C LEU A 705 -3.78 -40.71 -1.91
N LYS A 706 -2.81 -41.61 -1.76
CA LYS A 706 -3.07 -43.01 -1.37
C LYS A 706 -3.66 -43.09 0.04
N PRO A 707 -4.37 -44.18 0.40
CA PRO A 707 -4.96 -44.34 1.74
C PRO A 707 -3.97 -44.22 2.91
N ASP A 708 -2.74 -44.67 2.69
CA ASP A 708 -1.60 -44.68 3.62
C ASP A 708 -0.57 -43.57 3.35
N GLY A 709 -0.86 -42.67 2.41
CA GLY A 709 0.02 -41.57 2.05
C GLY A 709 0.11 -40.48 3.13
N VAL A 710 1.05 -39.57 2.94
CA VAL A 710 1.37 -38.48 3.88
C VAL A 710 1.22 -37.13 3.18
N ILE A 711 0.53 -36.19 3.83
CA ILE A 711 0.56 -34.78 3.46
C ILE A 711 1.55 -34.08 4.40
N ALA A 712 2.65 -33.57 3.85
CA ALA A 712 3.66 -32.84 4.60
C ALA A 712 3.45 -31.33 4.35
N VAL A 713 3.13 -30.57 5.39
CA VAL A 713 2.81 -29.13 5.27
C VAL A 713 3.90 -28.32 5.92
N HIS A 714 4.59 -27.49 5.13
CA HIS A 714 5.55 -26.53 5.66
C HIS A 714 4.80 -25.34 6.27
N VAL A 715 4.99 -25.07 7.56
CA VAL A 715 4.24 -24.01 8.27
C VAL A 715 5.12 -22.91 8.84
N SER A 716 6.42 -22.97 8.64
CA SER A 716 7.35 -21.95 9.16
C SER A 716 7.00 -20.57 8.66
N ASN A 717 6.57 -19.72 9.60
CA ASN A 717 6.25 -18.34 9.31
C ASN A 717 6.54 -17.43 10.51
N ARG A 718 7.05 -16.23 10.25
CA ARG A 718 7.44 -15.28 11.30
C ARG A 718 6.27 -14.51 11.91
N HIS A 719 5.10 -14.55 11.28
CA HIS A 719 3.96 -13.69 11.63
C HIS A 719 2.64 -14.45 11.85
N LEU A 720 2.54 -15.68 11.35
CA LEU A 720 1.30 -16.45 11.37
C LEU A 720 1.59 -17.87 11.86
N ASP A 721 0.86 -18.31 12.89
CA ASP A 721 0.90 -19.67 13.39
C ASP A 721 -0.11 -20.55 12.63
N LEU A 722 0.38 -21.29 11.63
CA LEU A 722 -0.47 -22.15 10.80
C LEU A 722 -0.75 -23.52 11.43
N CYS A 723 0.00 -23.91 12.47
CA CYS A 723 -0.11 -25.21 13.13
C CYS A 723 -1.56 -25.51 13.60
N PRO A 724 -2.27 -24.58 14.27
CA PRO A 724 -3.69 -24.71 14.62
C PRO A 724 -4.61 -25.07 13.44
N ILE A 725 -4.37 -24.48 12.27
CA ILE A 725 -5.24 -24.68 11.10
C ILE A 725 -5.06 -26.08 10.52
N VAL A 726 -3.80 -26.52 10.38
CA VAL A 726 -3.48 -27.86 9.89
C VAL A 726 -4.00 -28.93 10.88
N ALA A 727 -3.85 -28.70 12.18
CA ALA A 727 -4.38 -29.60 13.22
C ALA A 727 -5.91 -29.75 13.14
N LEU A 728 -6.63 -28.64 12.93
CA LEU A 728 -8.08 -28.65 12.75
C LEU A 728 -8.52 -29.39 11.50
N LEU A 729 -7.79 -29.25 10.38
CA LEU A 729 -8.04 -29.98 9.14
C LEU A 729 -7.78 -31.48 9.33
N ALA A 730 -6.68 -31.86 9.97
CA ALA A 730 -6.39 -33.26 10.30
C ALA A 730 -7.51 -33.86 11.15
N ARG A 731 -7.96 -33.15 12.19
CA ARG A 731 -9.09 -33.58 13.03
C ARG A 731 -10.39 -33.70 12.24
N HIS A 732 -10.68 -32.77 11.34
CA HIS A 732 -11.88 -32.79 10.50
C HIS A 732 -11.97 -34.07 9.66
N TYR A 733 -10.85 -34.55 9.12
CA TYR A 733 -10.76 -35.77 8.33
C TYR A 733 -10.42 -37.04 9.12
N GLY A 734 -10.32 -36.95 10.46
CA GLY A 734 -9.95 -38.06 11.33
C GLY A 734 -8.54 -38.61 11.07
N MET A 735 -7.61 -37.73 10.68
CA MET A 735 -6.21 -38.07 10.40
C MET A 735 -5.33 -37.76 11.61
N LEU A 736 -4.21 -38.48 11.70
CA LEU A 736 -3.16 -38.22 12.67
C LEU A 736 -2.30 -37.05 12.19
N VAL A 737 -1.76 -36.30 13.15
CA VAL A 737 -0.87 -35.17 12.89
C VAL A 737 0.26 -35.13 13.91
N THR A 738 1.47 -34.84 13.45
CA THR A 738 2.63 -34.52 14.31
C THR A 738 3.42 -33.36 13.71
N ALA A 739 4.08 -32.57 14.55
CA ALA A 739 4.97 -31.51 14.13
C ALA A 739 6.42 -31.99 14.21
N ILE A 740 7.23 -31.59 13.24
CA ILE A 740 8.67 -31.84 13.21
C ILE A 740 9.35 -30.49 13.05
N ASN A 741 10.15 -30.13 14.06
CA ASN A 741 10.96 -28.92 14.09
C ASN A 741 12.42 -29.29 13.83
N ALA A 742 12.95 -28.81 12.70
CA ALA A 742 14.39 -28.86 12.44
C ALA A 742 15.01 -27.52 12.86
N GLU A 743 15.94 -27.57 13.81
CA GLU A 743 16.73 -26.40 14.21
C GLU A 743 17.75 -26.03 13.13
N ASP A 744 18.19 -24.77 13.12
CA ASP A 744 19.29 -24.34 12.25
C ASP A 744 20.59 -25.02 12.73
N GLY A 745 21.06 -26.00 11.96
CA GLY A 745 22.28 -26.76 12.23
C GLY A 745 23.58 -25.95 12.12
N GLY A 746 23.49 -24.65 11.78
CA GLY A 746 24.64 -23.76 11.60
C GLY A 746 25.35 -23.95 10.26
N GLY A 747 24.78 -24.74 9.34
CA GLY A 747 25.23 -24.86 7.96
C GLY A 747 24.93 -23.59 7.17
N VAL A 748 25.86 -23.17 6.31
CA VAL A 748 25.78 -21.89 5.56
C VAL A 748 24.53 -21.79 4.65
N ALA A 749 23.88 -22.92 4.35
CA ALA A 749 22.68 -22.97 3.51
C ALA A 749 21.47 -23.58 4.24
N ASP A 750 21.54 -23.84 5.54
CA ASP A 750 20.46 -24.45 6.31
C ASP A 750 19.54 -23.37 6.89
N SER A 751 18.29 -23.73 7.12
CA SER A 751 17.32 -22.83 7.75
C SER A 751 16.40 -23.63 8.64
N SER A 752 16.06 -23.10 9.82
CA SER A 752 15.07 -23.74 10.68
C SER A 752 13.75 -23.94 9.95
N SER A 753 13.09 -25.06 10.25
CA SER A 753 11.82 -25.41 9.61
C SER A 753 10.88 -26.13 10.56
N GLU A 754 9.59 -25.94 10.34
CA GLU A 754 8.49 -26.55 11.07
C GLU A 754 7.55 -27.16 10.02
N TRP A 755 7.41 -28.47 10.10
CA TRP A 755 6.60 -29.27 9.19
C TRP A 755 5.55 -30.04 9.97
N LEU A 756 4.28 -29.97 9.54
CA LEU A 756 3.25 -30.90 10.03
C LEU A 756 3.08 -32.07 9.07
N LEU A 757 3.17 -33.28 9.61
CA LEU A 757 2.90 -34.52 8.88
C LEU A 757 1.48 -34.99 9.17
N VAL A 758 0.62 -35.01 8.15
CA VAL A 758 -0.79 -35.42 8.27
C VAL A 758 -1.01 -36.73 7.52
N THR A 759 -1.42 -37.79 8.22
CA THR A 759 -1.59 -39.13 7.61
C THR A 759 -2.62 -40.00 8.34
N ARG A 760 -3.09 -41.06 7.68
CA ARG A 760 -3.83 -42.17 8.32
C ARG A 760 -2.92 -43.32 8.72
N ASN A 761 -1.66 -43.30 8.33
CA ASN A 761 -0.70 -44.36 8.54
C ASN A 761 -0.05 -44.22 9.93
N SER A 762 -0.64 -44.84 10.95
CA SER A 762 -0.08 -44.82 12.31
C SER A 762 1.32 -45.45 12.35
N ARG A 763 1.55 -46.52 11.56
CA ARG A 763 2.84 -47.22 11.53
C ARG A 763 3.99 -46.33 11.07
N PHE A 764 3.71 -45.40 10.16
CA PHE A 764 4.71 -44.43 9.71
C PHE A 764 5.08 -43.44 10.83
N LEU A 765 4.10 -42.97 11.60
CA LEU A 765 4.34 -42.09 12.74
C LEU A 765 4.99 -42.81 13.93
N ASP A 766 4.83 -44.13 14.02
CA ASP A 766 5.43 -44.99 15.05
C ASP A 766 6.89 -45.40 14.74
N LEU A 767 7.46 -44.95 13.61
CA LEU A 767 8.88 -45.20 13.31
C LEU A 767 9.78 -44.44 14.29
N ASP A 768 10.85 -45.09 14.76
CA ASP A 768 11.77 -44.52 15.76
C ASP A 768 12.38 -43.20 15.28
N GLU A 769 12.72 -43.12 13.98
CA GLU A 769 13.27 -41.92 13.34
C GLU A 769 12.29 -40.75 13.34
N ILE A 770 10.99 -41.00 13.27
CA ILE A 770 9.94 -39.98 13.32
C ILE A 770 9.64 -39.61 14.76
N GLN A 771 9.43 -40.59 15.65
CA GLN A 771 9.10 -40.33 17.05
C GLN A 771 10.20 -39.56 17.80
N ALA A 772 11.47 -39.78 17.45
CA ALA A 772 12.60 -39.12 18.11
C ALA A 772 12.58 -37.58 18.00
N VAL A 773 11.98 -37.05 16.92
CA VAL A 773 11.93 -35.60 16.63
C VAL A 773 10.49 -35.06 16.55
N SER A 774 9.50 -35.91 16.84
CA SER A 774 8.09 -35.56 16.79
C SER A 774 7.70 -34.76 18.02
N GLU A 775 7.03 -33.64 17.79
CA GLU A 775 6.39 -32.85 18.83
C GLU A 775 4.87 -33.05 18.81
N SER A 776 4.26 -32.97 19.99
CA SER A 776 2.82 -33.04 20.13
C SER A 776 2.17 -31.75 19.65
N VAL A 777 1.20 -31.88 18.75
CA VAL A 777 0.44 -30.73 18.24
C VAL A 777 -0.72 -30.43 19.19
N GLU A 778 -0.69 -29.27 19.84
CA GLU A 778 -1.80 -28.82 20.68
C GLU A 778 -3.02 -28.47 19.84
N MET A 779 -4.18 -28.97 20.25
CA MET A 779 -5.43 -28.64 19.57
C MET A 779 -5.86 -27.23 19.94
N PRO A 780 -6.19 -26.37 18.96
CA PRO A 780 -6.61 -25.02 19.27
C PRO A 780 -7.95 -24.99 19.98
N GLY A 781 -8.16 -23.93 20.78
CA GLY A 781 -9.43 -23.65 21.44
C GLY A 781 -10.58 -23.42 20.46
N ALA A 782 -11.81 -23.37 20.98
CA ALA A 782 -13.03 -23.22 20.18
C ALA A 782 -13.14 -21.88 19.39
N GLU A 783 -12.22 -20.95 19.62
CA GLU A 783 -12.18 -19.65 18.95
C GLU A 783 -11.69 -19.74 17.50
N ILE A 784 -10.83 -20.71 17.19
CA ILE A 784 -10.29 -20.94 15.85
C ILE A 784 -11.19 -21.94 15.12
N ARG A 785 -11.76 -21.52 13.99
CA ARG A 785 -12.62 -22.37 13.15
C ARG A 785 -11.81 -22.98 12.02
N VAL A 786 -12.19 -24.19 11.60
CA VAL A 786 -11.65 -24.80 10.38
C VAL A 786 -11.93 -23.88 9.18
N TRP A 787 -10.92 -23.70 8.33
CA TRP A 787 -11.04 -22.84 7.16
C TRP A 787 -11.76 -23.55 6.01
N THR A 788 -12.57 -22.80 5.29
CA THR A 788 -13.24 -23.19 4.05
C THR A 788 -12.99 -22.11 2.99
N ASP A 789 -13.32 -22.38 1.73
CA ASP A 789 -13.26 -21.37 0.67
C ASP A 789 -14.10 -20.13 0.97
N GLN A 790 -15.17 -20.33 1.74
CA GLN A 790 -16.10 -19.29 2.11
C GLN A 790 -15.72 -18.59 3.43
N PHE A 791 -14.80 -19.17 4.21
CA PHE A 791 -14.39 -18.63 5.49
C PHE A 791 -12.91 -18.93 5.80
N SER A 792 -12.11 -17.88 5.90
CA SER A 792 -10.75 -17.93 6.44
C SER A 792 -10.46 -16.63 7.17
N ASN A 793 -9.75 -16.70 8.29
CA ASN A 793 -9.44 -15.52 9.10
C ASN A 793 -8.00 -15.58 9.62
N LEU A 794 -7.13 -14.78 9.01
CA LEU A 794 -5.72 -14.69 9.38
C LEU A 794 -5.51 -14.02 10.75
N TYR A 795 -6.46 -13.23 11.24
CA TYR A 795 -6.32 -12.51 12.52
C TYR A 795 -6.22 -13.47 13.71
N GLN A 796 -6.90 -14.62 13.64
CA GLN A 796 -6.95 -15.59 14.73
C GLN A 796 -5.64 -16.35 14.94
N ILE A 797 -4.72 -16.25 13.97
CA ILE A 797 -3.47 -17.00 13.93
C ILE A 797 -2.25 -16.06 13.87
N LEU A 798 -2.41 -14.77 14.20
CA LEU A 798 -1.27 -13.88 14.30
C LEU A 798 -0.39 -14.26 15.50
N THR A 799 0.91 -14.44 15.26
CA THR A 799 1.89 -14.68 16.34
C THR A 799 1.98 -13.45 17.23
N GLN A 800 2.04 -13.65 18.55
CA GLN A 800 2.06 -12.56 19.54
C GLN A 800 3.36 -11.75 19.57
#